data_AF-A0A1M6DIU8-F1
#
_entry.id   AF-A0A1M6DIU8-F1
#
_cell.length_a   1.000
_cell.length_b   1.000
_cell.length_c   1.000
_cell.angle_alpha   90.00
_cell.angle_beta   90.00
_cell.angle_gamma   90.00
#
_symmetry.space_group_name_H-M   'P 1'
#
loop_
_entity.id
_entity.type
_entity.pdbx_description
1 polymer ?
#
loop_
_entity_poly.entity_id
_entity_poly.type
_entity_poly.pdbx_seq_one_letter_code
_entity_poly.pdbx_strand_id
1 'polypeptide(L)'
;MQQPHAVIALPNNIEIDARAHRNGLALVAAGYRVTMVGFGSGIPPQGTIAGLDYILCSPKAPVAGPARLTLTYRAVRKAFHVTMKRRPPQKVLGAVARVDHFTNSVKSRATKAAGKVRAKVAPAKPVEGADDHRFWEKALPQVGVMTAAMKPTLIELQPDVIVTDVHLLPLATEVATVFRARGHRVGVVYDAREYVYGLASEDPNVTEGFPALESEYIRQVDATFTVCEPIAEFLQEKYDLPVEPELVPNAPIGQLPPVEHPMTISDFLKLPEGTPLLVYAGGLSYHRGVHDVISALPELAEVHLAIGARRGSSYVVELEEQAERLGVRNRVHFVPFAPTHEVAEYLSSATAAIFPFLPVGNHNWAAPNKYYESVQARLPILTSNMDWLTQRVTSLGIGEVFEHSNPASIVEATRKLLGDLDSYRARLTDELVASHTFEEFEPTVQKVVLGVTAERAKEGLRPGSLHGQLAAIRSDMLRQRASLSDSEIFEPRPRLRIGTANTGGQPQLWATSLMREHPEAIAESVWIYREGPLKFPVDETVTYQQWVSPAWQRNLMRKLENRVSHVLTESARASVGAHFGKFFYEETNYFRQQGIRQGLVFHGSDIRNPRRHTELEPDSPFVDASDELTAVLQKQVEAITPHVLAFDGPVYVTTNDLLDYLPGASWLPIVVDTGFWHSDVVPLTRDGAPIVFHVPSRGSMKGSDRVDEVCELLQSEGLIRYVRDEHLTRDQMRARMMDADIVIDQLRLGDYGITAVEAMSGGKLVIGHVADRVRERIPGDVPIVEADAHTLEDVLRNLLTDPARAAEISEAGRGYVREWHDGTRSAEVLSGFMGL
;
A
#
# COMPACT_ATOMS: atom_id res chain seq x y z
N MET A 1 -1.96 -12.13 -30.70
CA MET A 1 -0.71 -12.54 -30.02
C MET A 1 -0.87 -12.39 -28.52
N GLN A 2 -0.13 -13.16 -27.73
CA GLN A 2 -0.14 -13.05 -26.27
C GLN A 2 0.58 -11.76 -25.86
N GLN A 3 0.04 -11.04 -24.87
CA GLN A 3 0.68 -9.85 -24.32
C GLN A 3 1.97 -10.25 -23.59
N PRO A 4 3.10 -9.55 -23.82
CA PRO A 4 4.37 -9.91 -23.19
C PRO A 4 4.31 -9.73 -21.68
N HIS A 5 5.05 -10.58 -20.97
CA HIS A 5 5.03 -10.65 -19.52
C HIS A 5 6.33 -10.16 -18.91
N ALA A 6 6.27 -9.08 -18.14
CA ALA A 6 7.38 -8.61 -17.33
C ALA A 6 7.20 -9.08 -15.87
N VAL A 7 8.25 -9.69 -15.31
CA VAL A 7 8.28 -10.11 -13.90
C VAL A 7 9.27 -9.24 -13.14
N ILE A 8 8.81 -8.61 -12.06
CA ILE A 8 9.68 -7.86 -11.13
C ILE A 8 9.96 -8.76 -9.92
N ALA A 9 11.19 -9.25 -9.79
CA ALA A 9 11.59 -10.15 -8.71
C ALA A 9 12.29 -9.37 -7.58
N LEU A 10 11.83 -9.57 -6.34
CA LEU A 10 12.29 -8.81 -5.18
C LEU A 10 12.58 -9.72 -3.98
N PRO A 11 13.60 -9.42 -3.16
CA PRO A 11 13.96 -10.22 -1.99
C PRO A 11 13.06 -9.96 -0.76
N ASN A 12 12.00 -9.16 -0.92
CA ASN A 12 11.13 -8.68 0.16
C ASN A 12 9.65 -9.02 -0.11
N ASN A 13 8.76 -8.64 0.81
CA ASN A 13 7.32 -8.92 0.72
C ASN A 13 6.54 -7.94 -0.19
N ILE A 14 7.23 -7.06 -0.92
CA ILE A 14 6.72 -6.11 -1.92
C ILE A 14 5.86 -4.96 -1.38
N GLU A 15 5.11 -5.18 -0.30
CA GLU A 15 4.07 -4.28 0.25
C GLU A 15 4.43 -2.78 0.31
N ILE A 16 5.68 -2.45 0.62
CA ILE A 16 6.17 -1.08 0.81
C ILE A 16 7.33 -0.72 -0.15
N ASP A 17 7.58 -1.52 -1.18
CA ASP A 17 8.64 -1.27 -2.17
C ASP A 17 8.15 -0.28 -3.24
N ALA A 18 8.16 1.01 -2.89
CA ALA A 18 7.68 2.10 -3.75
C ALA A 18 8.33 2.10 -5.14
N ARG A 19 9.62 1.77 -5.20
CA ARG A 19 10.41 1.73 -6.43
C ARG A 19 9.92 0.62 -7.35
N ALA A 20 9.71 -0.58 -6.80
CA ALA A 20 9.16 -1.69 -7.56
C ALA A 20 7.75 -1.38 -8.08
N HIS A 21 6.89 -0.77 -7.26
CA HIS A 21 5.55 -0.34 -7.69
C HIS A 21 5.65 0.60 -8.89
N ARG A 22 6.47 1.66 -8.79
CA ARG A 22 6.67 2.65 -9.86
C ARG A 22 7.23 2.02 -11.14
N ASN A 23 8.26 1.19 -11.03
CA ASN A 23 8.81 0.48 -12.18
C ASN A 23 7.78 -0.46 -12.82
N GLY A 24 6.97 -1.18 -12.02
CA GLY A 24 5.89 -2.03 -12.53
C GLY A 24 4.83 -1.24 -13.28
N LEU A 25 4.46 -0.07 -12.78
CA LEU A 25 3.50 0.82 -13.43
C LEU A 25 4.01 1.37 -14.76
N ALA A 26 5.30 1.74 -14.84
CA ALA A 26 5.92 2.13 -16.10
C ALA A 26 5.84 1.01 -17.14
N LEU A 27 5.97 -0.25 -16.73
CA LEU A 27 5.84 -1.41 -17.61
C LEU A 27 4.39 -1.70 -18.00
N VAL A 28 3.43 -1.51 -17.10
CA VAL A 28 2.02 -1.56 -17.47
C VAL A 28 1.68 -0.48 -18.52
N ALA A 29 2.18 0.75 -18.34
CA ALA A 29 2.02 1.83 -19.30
C ALA A 29 2.67 1.52 -20.67
N ALA A 30 3.84 0.88 -20.68
CA ALA A 30 4.46 0.38 -21.92
C ALA A 30 3.70 -0.80 -22.56
N GLY A 31 2.69 -1.35 -21.89
CA GLY A 31 1.79 -2.36 -22.43
C GLY A 31 2.15 -3.80 -22.10
N TYR A 32 2.99 -4.02 -21.09
CA TYR A 32 3.27 -5.34 -20.55
C TYR A 32 2.14 -5.80 -19.62
N ARG A 33 1.93 -7.12 -19.56
CA ARG A 33 1.36 -7.72 -18.35
C ARG A 33 2.47 -7.76 -17.31
N VAL A 34 2.20 -7.37 -16.06
CA VAL A 34 3.23 -7.28 -15.02
C VAL A 34 2.85 -8.14 -13.82
N THR A 35 3.80 -8.90 -13.28
CA THR A 35 3.65 -9.59 -12.00
C THR A 35 4.87 -9.36 -11.12
N MET A 36 4.65 -8.94 -9.88
CA MET A 36 5.69 -8.81 -8.88
C MET A 36 5.85 -10.13 -8.12
N VAL A 37 7.07 -10.66 -8.03
CA VAL A 37 7.35 -11.89 -7.28
C VAL A 37 8.28 -11.57 -6.12
N GLY A 38 7.77 -11.73 -4.91
CA GLY A 38 8.46 -11.37 -3.68
C GLY A 38 8.86 -12.60 -2.87
N PHE A 39 9.71 -12.36 -1.88
CA PHE A 39 10.10 -13.36 -0.89
C PHE A 39 9.71 -12.90 0.52
N GLY A 40 8.94 -13.73 1.23
CA GLY A 40 8.57 -13.44 2.62
C GLY A 40 7.16 -13.86 2.98
N SER A 41 6.65 -13.26 4.05
CA SER A 41 5.30 -13.43 4.58
C SER A 41 4.83 -12.10 5.18
N GLY A 42 3.59 -12.04 5.66
CA GLY A 42 3.02 -10.84 6.29
C GLY A 42 1.75 -10.35 5.61
N ILE A 43 1.62 -10.62 4.31
CA ILE A 43 0.40 -10.39 3.52
C ILE A 43 -0.04 -11.71 2.85
N PRO A 44 -1.26 -11.79 2.26
CA PRO A 44 -1.70 -12.97 1.53
C PRO A 44 -0.68 -13.38 0.45
N PRO A 45 -0.52 -14.68 0.15
CA PRO A 45 0.53 -15.18 -0.74
C PRO A 45 0.38 -14.77 -2.21
N GLN A 46 -0.77 -14.22 -2.59
CA GLN A 46 -1.04 -13.64 -3.90
C GLN A 46 -2.14 -12.60 -3.77
N GLY A 47 -2.13 -11.60 -4.64
CA GLY A 47 -3.12 -10.54 -4.66
C GLY A 47 -2.72 -9.43 -5.62
N THR A 48 -3.22 -8.22 -5.39
CA THR A 48 -2.90 -7.03 -6.16
C THR A 48 -2.46 -5.92 -5.21
N ILE A 49 -1.37 -5.22 -5.56
CA ILE A 49 -0.86 -4.03 -4.86
C ILE A 49 -0.55 -2.97 -5.92
N ALA A 50 -1.03 -1.74 -5.70
CA ALA A 50 -0.87 -0.62 -6.63
C ALA A 50 -1.35 -0.96 -8.06
N GLY A 51 -2.40 -1.77 -8.19
CA GLY A 51 -2.90 -2.25 -9.49
C GLY A 51 -2.04 -3.34 -10.16
N LEU A 52 -0.99 -3.83 -9.50
CA LEU A 52 -0.08 -4.85 -9.99
C LEU A 52 -0.31 -6.19 -9.29
N ASP A 53 -0.46 -7.26 -10.06
CA ASP A 53 -0.52 -8.63 -9.51
C ASP A 53 0.79 -8.97 -8.80
N TYR A 54 0.69 -9.66 -7.67
CA TYR A 54 1.86 -10.12 -6.94
C TYR A 54 1.73 -11.58 -6.48
N ILE A 55 2.88 -12.24 -6.32
CA ILE A 55 3.02 -13.58 -5.73
C ILE A 55 4.15 -13.55 -4.70
N LEU A 56 3.88 -14.01 -3.48
CA LEU A 56 4.88 -14.19 -2.44
C LEU A 56 5.30 -15.66 -2.33
N CYS A 57 6.61 -15.86 -2.45
CA CYS A 57 7.25 -17.14 -2.23
C CYS A 57 7.80 -17.21 -0.82
N SER A 58 7.73 -18.40 -0.23
CA SER A 58 8.35 -18.71 1.06
C SER A 58 9.01 -20.09 1.01
N PRO A 59 9.97 -20.39 1.90
CA PRO A 59 10.62 -21.70 1.92
C PRO A 59 9.57 -22.82 2.14
N LYS A 60 9.59 -23.86 1.30
CA LYS A 60 8.79 -25.07 1.52
C LYS A 60 9.40 -25.85 2.70
N ALA A 61 8.74 -25.79 3.87
CA ALA A 61 9.09 -26.34 5.20
C ALA A 61 9.94 -25.41 6.10
N PRO A 62 9.73 -25.44 7.44
CA PRO A 62 10.48 -24.59 8.36
C PRO A 62 11.96 -24.96 8.29
N VAL A 63 12.78 -24.01 7.85
CA VAL A 63 14.22 -24.05 8.12
C VAL A 63 14.36 -24.24 9.63
N ALA A 64 15.03 -25.31 10.06
CA ALA A 64 15.37 -25.50 11.45
C ALA A 64 15.94 -24.18 11.97
N GLY A 65 15.26 -23.57 12.95
CA GLY A 65 15.66 -22.27 13.47
C GLY A 65 17.15 -22.27 13.80
N PRO A 66 17.84 -21.12 13.72
CA PRO A 66 19.28 -21.04 13.92
C PRO A 66 19.65 -21.83 15.18
N ALA A 67 20.65 -22.72 15.06
CA ALA A 67 21.13 -23.53 16.18
C ALA A 67 21.24 -22.62 17.41
N ARG A 68 20.60 -23.01 18.52
CA ARG A 68 20.62 -22.26 19.79
C ARG A 68 22.03 -21.71 19.98
N LEU A 69 22.17 -20.38 19.95
CA LEU A 69 23.44 -19.71 20.19
C LEU A 69 24.11 -20.36 21.40
N THR A 70 25.32 -20.85 21.20
CA THR A 70 26.08 -21.55 22.23
C THR A 70 26.15 -20.70 23.49
N LEU A 71 26.19 -21.35 24.65
CA LEU A 71 26.31 -20.67 25.96
C LEU A 71 27.48 -19.67 25.97
N THR A 72 28.54 -19.96 25.22
CA THR A 72 29.67 -19.07 24.97
C THR A 72 29.29 -17.81 24.18
N TYR A 73 28.52 -17.90 23.10
CA TYR A 73 28.05 -16.72 22.36
C TYR A 73 27.06 -15.86 23.19
N ARG A 74 26.19 -16.49 24.00
CA ARG A 74 25.33 -15.77 24.95
C ARG A 74 26.12 -15.07 26.05
N ALA A 75 27.19 -15.69 26.54
CA ALA A 75 28.10 -15.09 27.52
C ALA A 75 28.90 -13.94 26.90
N VAL A 76 29.39 -14.08 25.66
CA VAL A 76 30.10 -13.03 24.91
C VAL A 76 29.17 -11.86 24.62
N ARG A 77 27.94 -12.09 24.15
CA ARG A 77 26.95 -11.02 23.91
C ARG A 77 26.55 -10.30 25.21
N LYS A 78 26.43 -11.02 26.33
CA LYS A 78 26.16 -10.43 27.64
C LYS A 78 27.37 -9.66 28.19
N ALA A 79 28.59 -10.13 27.94
CA ALA A 79 29.82 -9.41 28.27
C ALA A 79 30.01 -8.14 27.40
N PHE A 80 29.63 -8.20 26.11
CA PHE A 80 29.65 -7.08 25.17
C PHE A 80 28.63 -5.99 25.54
N HIS A 81 27.42 -6.39 25.97
CA HIS A 81 26.43 -5.46 26.52
C HIS A 81 26.85 -4.81 27.83
N VAL A 82 27.67 -5.49 28.65
CA VAL A 82 28.20 -4.94 29.90
C VAL A 82 29.38 -3.99 29.64
N THR A 83 30.13 -4.15 28.55
CA THR A 83 31.24 -3.25 28.18
C THR A 83 30.79 -1.96 27.48
N MET A 84 29.66 -1.97 26.75
CA MET A 84 29.05 -0.74 26.20
C MET A 84 28.46 0.21 27.27
N LYS A 85 28.25 -0.25 28.51
CA LYS A 85 27.87 0.63 29.64
C LYS A 85 29.02 1.52 30.15
N ARG A 86 30.22 1.43 29.59
CA ARG A 86 31.32 2.36 29.87
C ARG A 86 31.76 3.05 28.60
N ARG A 87 31.29 4.28 28.42
CA ARG A 87 31.88 5.28 27.52
C ARG A 87 33.41 5.27 27.65
N PRO A 88 34.19 5.44 26.58
CA PRO A 88 35.49 6.08 26.76
C PRO A 88 35.21 7.54 27.19
N PRO A 89 35.80 8.02 28.30
CA PRO A 89 35.58 9.38 28.75
C PRO A 89 36.12 10.40 27.73
N GLN A 90 35.37 11.50 27.55
CA GLN A 90 35.69 12.70 26.74
C GLN A 90 36.95 13.48 27.20
N LYS A 91 37.99 12.81 27.71
CA LYS A 91 39.27 13.42 28.15
C LYS A 91 40.51 12.77 27.53
N VAL A 92 40.47 12.37 26.25
CA VAL A 92 41.68 11.89 25.55
C VAL A 92 41.97 12.61 24.22
N LEU A 93 41.15 13.57 23.79
CA LEU A 93 41.52 14.45 22.66
C LEU A 93 42.41 15.65 23.04
N GLY A 94 42.74 15.83 24.33
CA GLY A 94 43.59 16.93 24.80
C GLY A 94 45.02 16.55 25.21
N ALA A 95 45.41 15.26 25.17
CA ALA A 95 46.66 14.78 25.77
C ALA A 95 47.71 14.26 24.77
N VAL A 96 47.48 14.39 23.46
CA VAL A 96 48.46 14.01 22.42
C VAL A 96 49.18 15.22 21.80
N ALA A 97 48.83 16.46 22.20
CA ALA A 97 49.46 17.68 21.71
C ALA A 97 50.57 18.26 22.62
N ARG A 98 50.99 17.56 23.69
CA ARG A 98 52.16 17.96 24.48
C ARG A 98 52.86 16.72 25.01
N VAL A 99 53.98 16.36 24.38
CA VAL A 99 55.31 16.18 25.00
C VAL A 99 56.19 15.67 23.85
N ASP A 100 56.61 16.61 22.99
CA ASP A 100 57.79 16.47 22.15
C ASP A 100 58.90 17.26 22.84
N HIS A 101 59.65 16.57 23.70
CA HIS A 101 60.98 16.89 24.23
C HIS A 101 61.19 16.13 25.54
N PHE A 102 61.93 15.02 25.51
CA PHE A 102 63.31 15.00 26.01
C PHE A 102 63.95 13.63 25.77
N THR A 103 65.21 13.70 25.40
CA THR A 103 66.13 12.65 24.98
C THR A 103 66.54 11.67 26.09
N ASN A 104 66.82 10.43 25.65
CA ASN A 104 67.92 9.54 26.07
C ASN A 104 68.30 9.44 27.56
N SER A 105 68.06 8.28 28.18
CA SER A 105 69.15 7.37 28.63
C SER A 105 68.61 6.21 29.49
N VAL A 106 69.43 5.14 29.58
CA VAL A 106 69.34 3.97 30.49
C VAL A 106 68.26 2.95 30.09
N LYS A 107 68.46 2.09 29.09
CA LYS A 107 69.34 0.90 29.03
C LYS A 107 69.20 -0.11 30.20
N SER A 108 68.76 -1.30 29.78
CA SER A 108 69.04 -2.64 30.32
C SER A 108 68.05 -3.21 31.35
N ARG A 109 67.06 -3.96 30.82
CA ARG A 109 66.80 -5.37 31.18
C ARG A 109 65.56 -5.88 30.44
N ALA A 110 65.70 -6.15 29.15
CA ALA A 110 64.79 -7.05 28.42
C ALA A 110 65.37 -7.55 27.08
N THR A 111 66.69 -7.64 26.95
CA THR A 111 67.35 -8.25 25.78
C THR A 111 67.50 -9.76 25.98
N LYS A 112 66.38 -10.49 25.87
CA LYS A 112 66.38 -11.91 25.46
C LYS A 112 65.05 -12.44 24.89
N ALA A 113 64.05 -11.59 24.64
CA ALA A 113 62.77 -11.99 24.05
C ALA A 113 62.30 -11.10 22.87
N ALA A 114 63.21 -10.38 22.21
CA ALA A 114 62.89 -9.46 21.10
C ALA A 114 63.48 -9.88 19.73
N GLY A 115 63.98 -11.13 19.62
CA GLY A 115 64.58 -11.66 18.38
C GLY A 115 63.66 -12.58 17.56
N LYS A 116 62.40 -12.77 17.94
CA LYS A 116 61.47 -13.71 17.27
C LYS A 116 60.07 -13.19 16.92
N VAL A 117 59.78 -11.89 17.08
CA VAL A 117 58.45 -11.33 16.79
C VAL A 117 58.49 -10.05 15.93
N ARG A 118 59.65 -9.70 15.34
CA ARG A 118 59.80 -8.53 14.46
C ARG A 118 59.96 -8.83 12.98
N ALA A 119 59.43 -9.97 12.55
CA ALA A 119 59.17 -10.29 11.15
C ALA A 119 57.80 -10.95 11.05
N LYS A 120 56.74 -10.11 11.11
CA LYS A 120 55.35 -10.37 10.67
C LYS A 120 54.43 -9.30 11.27
N VAL A 121 54.48 -8.09 10.72
CA VAL A 121 53.30 -7.28 10.37
C VAL A 121 53.83 -6.29 9.33
N ALA A 122 53.87 -6.74 8.08
CA ALA A 122 53.81 -5.83 6.95
C ALA A 122 52.38 -5.22 6.94
N PRO A 123 52.16 -4.02 6.35
CA PRO A 123 50.81 -3.65 5.94
C PRO A 123 50.23 -4.84 5.17
N ALA A 124 48.99 -5.22 5.44
CA ALA A 124 48.34 -6.26 4.67
C ALA A 124 48.49 -5.84 3.20
N LYS A 125 49.27 -6.64 2.44
CA LYS A 125 49.18 -6.58 0.99
C LYS A 125 47.69 -6.74 0.66
N PRO A 126 47.19 -6.08 -0.40
CA PRO A 126 45.92 -6.50 -0.98
C PRO A 126 45.98 -8.01 -1.06
N VAL A 127 44.99 -8.69 -0.49
CA VAL A 127 44.79 -10.08 -0.87
C VAL A 127 44.51 -9.97 -2.36
N GLU A 128 45.49 -10.31 -3.19
CA GLU A 128 45.23 -10.73 -4.56
C GLU A 128 44.14 -11.79 -4.40
N GLY A 129 42.91 -11.39 -4.70
CA GLY A 129 41.73 -12.19 -4.46
C GLY A 129 41.94 -13.53 -5.11
N ALA A 130 41.89 -14.58 -4.32
CA ALA A 130 41.80 -15.92 -4.87
C ALA A 130 40.60 -15.95 -5.81
N ASP A 131 40.81 -16.52 -7.00
CA ASP A 131 39.81 -16.91 -8.00
C ASP A 131 38.78 -17.92 -7.43
N ASP A 132 38.15 -17.65 -6.29
CA ASP A 132 36.96 -18.38 -5.83
C ASP A 132 35.73 -17.51 -6.11
N HIS A 133 35.31 -17.51 -7.38
CA HIS A 133 34.12 -16.81 -7.86
C HIS A 133 32.85 -17.15 -7.06
N ARG A 134 32.86 -18.19 -6.22
CA ARG A 134 31.73 -18.63 -5.41
C ARG A 134 31.82 -18.31 -3.92
N PHE A 135 32.72 -17.42 -3.49
CA PHE A 135 32.78 -16.96 -2.09
C PHE A 135 31.42 -16.44 -1.60
N TRP A 136 30.69 -15.70 -2.44
CA TRP A 136 29.41 -15.11 -2.07
C TRP A 136 28.36 -16.19 -1.73
N GLU A 137 28.43 -17.41 -2.29
CA GLU A 137 27.49 -18.50 -1.97
C GLU A 137 27.57 -18.90 -0.50
N LYS A 138 28.78 -18.83 0.09
CA LYS A 138 29.02 -19.10 1.51
C LYS A 138 28.69 -17.89 2.38
N ALA A 139 29.01 -16.69 1.89
CA ALA A 139 28.79 -15.43 2.61
C ALA A 139 27.30 -15.05 2.69
N LEU A 140 26.53 -15.34 1.64
CA LEU A 140 25.14 -14.94 1.48
C LEU A 140 24.22 -16.17 1.26
N PRO A 141 24.15 -17.12 2.21
CA PRO A 141 23.35 -18.34 2.04
C PRO A 141 21.85 -18.07 1.80
N GLN A 142 21.34 -16.92 2.25
CA GLN A 142 19.97 -16.49 1.99
C GLN A 142 19.65 -16.33 0.50
N VAL A 143 20.62 -15.98 -0.35
CA VAL A 143 20.42 -15.84 -1.80
C VAL A 143 20.04 -17.19 -2.43
N GLY A 144 20.70 -18.27 -2.01
CA GLY A 144 20.37 -19.62 -2.45
C GLY A 144 18.98 -20.07 -2.00
N VAL A 145 18.57 -19.70 -0.78
CA VAL A 145 17.22 -19.99 -0.25
C VAL A 145 16.14 -19.28 -1.07
N MET A 146 16.33 -17.98 -1.35
CA MET A 146 15.38 -17.21 -2.15
C MET A 146 15.29 -17.76 -3.58
N THR A 147 16.44 -18.03 -4.20
CA THR A 147 16.52 -18.61 -5.54
C THR A 147 15.75 -19.94 -5.63
N ALA A 148 15.97 -20.85 -4.69
CA ALA A 148 15.28 -22.14 -4.66
C ALA A 148 13.76 -22.01 -4.44
N ALA A 149 13.32 -21.05 -3.61
CA ALA A 149 11.91 -20.83 -3.32
C ALA A 149 11.15 -20.19 -4.49
N MET A 150 11.77 -19.23 -5.19
CA MET A 150 11.11 -18.40 -6.20
C MET A 150 11.20 -18.97 -7.61
N LYS A 151 12.26 -19.73 -7.94
CA LYS A 151 12.51 -20.24 -9.30
C LYS A 151 11.35 -21.01 -9.92
N PRO A 152 10.64 -21.92 -9.22
CA PRO A 152 9.49 -22.61 -9.82
C PRO A 152 8.40 -21.64 -10.28
N THR A 153 8.08 -20.64 -9.46
CA THR A 153 7.08 -19.61 -9.76
C THR A 153 7.49 -18.80 -10.99
N LEU A 154 8.75 -18.34 -11.06
CA LEU A 154 9.22 -17.58 -12.24
C LEU A 154 9.17 -18.42 -13.52
N ILE A 155 9.47 -19.73 -13.45
CA ILE A 155 9.36 -20.62 -14.62
C ILE A 155 7.90 -20.82 -15.03
N GLU A 156 6.98 -20.95 -14.08
CA GLU A 156 5.54 -21.09 -14.34
C GLU A 156 4.95 -19.84 -15.00
N LEU A 157 5.41 -18.66 -14.58
CA LEU A 157 4.96 -17.38 -15.11
C LEU A 157 5.36 -17.12 -16.57
N GLN A 158 6.34 -17.85 -17.12
CA GLN A 158 6.85 -17.68 -18.49
C GLN A 158 7.16 -16.22 -18.86
N PRO A 159 8.11 -15.56 -18.17
CA PRO A 159 8.44 -14.16 -18.41
C PRO A 159 9.13 -13.95 -19.76
N ASP A 160 8.82 -12.84 -20.43
CA ASP A 160 9.60 -12.31 -21.55
C ASP A 160 10.74 -11.39 -21.04
N VAL A 161 10.54 -10.75 -19.89
CA VAL A 161 11.55 -9.93 -19.20
C VAL A 161 11.50 -10.15 -17.69
N ILE A 162 12.68 -10.15 -17.04
CA ILE A 162 12.83 -10.15 -15.59
C ILE A 162 13.59 -8.89 -15.17
N VAL A 163 13.01 -8.10 -14.27
CA VAL A 163 13.68 -6.97 -13.59
C VAL A 163 13.97 -7.38 -12.15
N THR A 164 15.21 -7.21 -11.69
CA THR A 164 15.64 -7.71 -10.37
C THR A 164 16.70 -6.84 -9.73
N ASP A 165 16.86 -6.96 -8.41
CA ASP A 165 18.00 -6.39 -7.67
C ASP A 165 19.17 -7.39 -7.52
N VAL A 166 20.22 -6.97 -6.82
CA VAL A 166 21.47 -7.74 -6.63
C VAL A 166 21.22 -9.11 -6.00
N HIS A 167 20.25 -9.21 -5.07
CA HIS A 167 20.00 -10.42 -4.29
C HIS A 167 19.51 -11.58 -5.16
N LEU A 168 18.89 -11.27 -6.30
CA LEU A 168 18.19 -12.21 -7.15
C LEU A 168 18.76 -12.26 -8.58
N LEU A 169 19.94 -11.67 -8.81
CA LEU A 169 20.71 -11.84 -10.05
C LEU A 169 20.96 -13.33 -10.42
N PRO A 170 21.31 -14.24 -9.47
CA PRO A 170 21.42 -15.66 -9.79
C PRO A 170 20.10 -16.26 -10.26
N LEU A 171 19.00 -15.93 -9.59
CA LEU A 171 17.67 -16.41 -9.94
C LEU A 171 17.28 -16.00 -11.36
N ALA A 172 17.42 -14.72 -11.70
CA ALA A 172 17.02 -14.19 -13.00
C ALA A 172 17.85 -14.81 -14.14
N THR A 173 19.16 -14.92 -13.97
CA THR A 173 20.07 -15.51 -14.99
C THR A 173 19.86 -17.02 -15.15
N GLU A 174 19.58 -17.75 -14.07
CA GLU A 174 19.21 -19.17 -14.13
C GLU A 174 17.89 -19.38 -14.87
N VAL A 175 16.85 -18.58 -14.60
CA VAL A 175 15.57 -18.66 -15.30
C VAL A 175 15.75 -18.34 -16.78
N ALA A 176 16.47 -17.28 -17.12
CA ALA A 176 16.77 -16.93 -18.51
C ALA A 176 17.52 -18.06 -19.25
N THR A 177 18.45 -18.75 -18.58
CA THR A 177 19.17 -19.90 -19.12
C THR A 177 18.23 -21.08 -19.40
N VAL A 178 17.29 -21.37 -18.48
CA VAL A 178 16.28 -22.42 -18.67
C VAL A 178 15.42 -22.15 -19.91
N PHE A 179 14.97 -20.92 -20.11
CA PHE A 179 14.16 -20.56 -21.28
C PHE A 179 14.98 -20.51 -22.57
N ARG A 180 16.23 -20.05 -22.51
CA ARG A 180 17.15 -20.08 -23.66
C ARG A 180 17.33 -21.51 -24.17
N ALA A 181 17.46 -22.49 -23.28
CA ALA A 181 17.51 -23.91 -23.64
C ALA A 181 16.20 -24.43 -24.29
N ARG A 182 15.07 -23.75 -24.07
CA ARG A 182 13.77 -24.03 -24.70
C ARG A 182 13.52 -23.21 -25.98
N GLY A 183 14.52 -22.44 -26.44
CA GLY A 183 14.39 -21.59 -27.64
C GLY A 183 13.62 -20.29 -27.41
N HIS A 184 13.43 -19.87 -26.16
CA HIS A 184 12.77 -18.61 -25.80
C HIS A 184 13.78 -17.66 -25.13
N ARG A 185 13.87 -16.42 -25.61
CA ARG A 185 14.76 -15.40 -25.02
C ARG A 185 13.99 -14.63 -23.95
N VAL A 186 14.54 -14.63 -22.74
CA VAL A 186 14.09 -13.77 -21.63
C VAL A 186 15.13 -12.68 -21.43
N GLY A 187 14.72 -11.42 -21.49
CA GLY A 187 15.60 -10.29 -21.17
C GLY A 187 15.78 -10.15 -19.66
N VAL A 188 17.00 -9.89 -19.20
CA VAL A 188 17.29 -9.67 -17.77
C VAL A 188 17.78 -8.25 -17.56
N VAL A 189 17.09 -7.50 -16.69
CA VAL A 189 17.45 -6.13 -16.32
C VAL A 189 17.85 -6.08 -14.84
N TYR A 190 19.04 -5.55 -14.57
CA TYR A 190 19.50 -5.28 -13.22
C TYR A 190 19.12 -3.86 -12.79
N ASP A 191 18.29 -3.76 -11.76
CA ASP A 191 18.00 -2.52 -11.04
C ASP A 191 19.00 -2.35 -9.88
N ALA A 192 20.13 -1.71 -10.18
CA ALA A 192 21.22 -1.45 -9.25
C ALA A 192 20.88 -0.30 -8.30
N ARG A 193 19.93 -0.55 -7.39
CA ARG A 193 19.34 0.47 -6.50
C ARG A 193 20.17 0.81 -5.25
N GLU A 194 21.25 0.08 -4.99
CA GLU A 194 22.14 0.27 -3.84
C GLU A 194 23.61 0.24 -4.28
N TYR A 195 24.46 1.06 -3.67
CA TYR A 195 25.90 0.95 -3.81
C TYR A 195 26.44 -0.14 -2.88
N VAL A 196 26.57 -1.37 -3.39
CA VAL A 196 26.88 -2.56 -2.57
C VAL A 196 28.26 -2.52 -1.90
N TYR A 197 29.20 -1.77 -2.47
CA TYR A 197 30.54 -1.55 -1.89
C TYR A 197 30.54 -0.56 -0.72
N GLY A 198 29.47 0.22 -0.56
CA GLY A 198 29.31 1.21 0.50
C GLY A 198 28.21 0.87 1.49
N LEU A 199 27.78 -0.39 1.60
CA LEU A 199 26.78 -0.77 2.60
C LEU A 199 27.27 -0.46 4.02
N ALA A 200 26.44 0.25 4.79
CA ALA A 200 26.72 0.59 6.18
C ALA A 200 26.54 -0.62 7.11
N SER A 201 27.42 -1.62 6.95
CA SER A 201 27.45 -2.87 7.71
C SER A 201 28.86 -3.17 8.20
N GLU A 202 28.98 -3.79 9.37
CA GLU A 202 30.25 -4.31 9.90
C GLU A 202 30.47 -5.79 9.56
N ASP A 203 29.49 -6.47 8.94
CA ASP A 203 29.57 -7.89 8.58
C ASP A 203 30.33 -8.05 7.25
N PRO A 204 31.54 -8.66 7.25
CA PRO A 204 32.32 -8.88 6.03
C PRO A 204 31.58 -9.74 5.01
N ASN A 205 30.69 -10.64 5.46
CA ASN A 205 29.89 -11.45 4.53
C ASN A 205 28.96 -10.59 3.68
N VAL A 206 28.49 -9.46 4.23
CA VAL A 206 27.66 -8.49 3.51
C VAL A 206 28.54 -7.56 2.67
N THR A 207 29.55 -6.94 3.28
CA THR A 207 30.36 -5.91 2.62
C THR A 207 31.32 -6.46 1.56
N GLU A 208 31.62 -7.75 1.57
CA GLU A 208 32.42 -8.41 0.52
C GLU A 208 31.58 -9.37 -0.34
N GLY A 209 30.55 -9.99 0.25
CA GLY A 209 29.71 -10.97 -0.46
C GLY A 209 28.85 -10.35 -1.55
N PHE A 210 28.20 -9.19 -1.31
CA PHE A 210 27.40 -8.53 -2.35
C PHE A 210 28.26 -8.00 -3.50
N PRO A 211 29.41 -7.34 -3.25
CA PRO A 211 30.37 -7.04 -4.31
C PRO A 211 30.82 -8.23 -5.14
N ALA A 212 31.09 -9.37 -4.51
CA ALA A 212 31.47 -10.59 -5.22
C ALA A 212 30.31 -11.14 -6.07
N LEU A 213 29.08 -11.11 -5.53
CA LEU A 213 27.87 -11.49 -6.26
C LEU A 213 27.61 -10.56 -7.46
N GLU A 214 27.65 -9.24 -7.26
CA GLU A 214 27.48 -8.26 -8.34
C GLU A 214 28.53 -8.46 -9.44
N SER A 215 29.79 -8.68 -9.04
CA SER A 215 30.88 -8.93 -9.98
C SER A 215 30.72 -10.19 -10.83
N GLU A 216 30.06 -11.23 -10.31
CA GLU A 216 29.83 -12.46 -11.08
C GLU A 216 28.71 -12.28 -12.12
N TYR A 217 27.64 -11.57 -11.77
CA TYR A 217 26.40 -11.58 -12.55
C TYR A 217 26.16 -10.31 -13.39
N ILE A 218 26.76 -9.16 -13.07
CA ILE A 218 26.44 -7.90 -13.77
C ILE A 218 26.75 -7.94 -15.27
N ARG A 219 27.73 -8.74 -15.71
CA ARG A 219 28.03 -8.94 -17.15
C ARG A 219 27.15 -9.98 -17.82
N GLN A 220 26.29 -10.67 -17.07
CA GLN A 220 25.39 -11.70 -17.57
C GLN A 220 23.97 -11.19 -17.81
N VAL A 221 23.65 -9.97 -17.36
CA VAL A 221 22.37 -9.31 -17.61
C VAL A 221 22.39 -8.55 -18.94
N ASP A 222 21.22 -8.33 -19.55
CA ASP A 222 21.10 -7.64 -20.83
C ASP A 222 21.15 -6.11 -20.69
N ALA A 223 20.74 -5.56 -19.55
CA ALA A 223 20.80 -4.12 -19.26
C ALA A 223 20.88 -3.82 -17.75
N THR A 224 21.31 -2.62 -17.41
CA THR A 224 21.38 -2.10 -16.03
C THR A 224 20.91 -0.65 -15.98
N PHE A 225 20.13 -0.31 -14.97
CA PHE A 225 19.86 1.08 -14.59
C PHE A 225 20.12 1.26 -13.08
N THR A 226 20.40 2.48 -12.65
CA THR A 226 20.76 2.82 -11.25
C THR A 226 20.13 4.15 -10.81
N VAL A 227 20.52 4.68 -9.65
CA VAL A 227 19.78 5.77 -8.96
C VAL A 227 20.41 7.16 -9.07
N CYS A 228 21.72 7.26 -9.34
CA CYS A 228 22.42 8.54 -9.45
C CYS A 228 23.74 8.40 -10.21
N GLU A 229 24.27 9.54 -10.66
CA GLU A 229 25.47 9.65 -11.49
C GLU A 229 26.70 8.99 -10.85
N PRO A 230 27.05 9.23 -9.57
CA PRO A 230 28.25 8.62 -8.99
C PRO A 230 28.22 7.09 -8.96
N ILE A 231 27.02 6.49 -8.84
CA ILE A 231 26.87 5.03 -8.87
C ILE A 231 26.92 4.52 -10.32
N ALA A 232 26.32 5.23 -11.27
CA ALA A 232 26.38 4.88 -12.69
C ALA A 232 27.83 4.88 -13.21
N GLU A 233 28.57 5.96 -12.94
CA GLU A 233 29.98 6.11 -13.26
C GLU A 233 30.80 4.99 -12.59
N PHE A 234 30.59 4.74 -11.30
CA PHE A 234 31.27 3.66 -10.58
C PHE A 234 31.01 2.29 -11.22
N LEU A 235 29.75 1.94 -11.52
CA LEU A 235 29.41 0.64 -12.10
C LEU A 235 30.00 0.49 -13.50
N GLN A 236 29.95 1.54 -14.32
CA GLN A 236 30.54 1.55 -15.66
C GLN A 236 32.05 1.31 -15.61
N GLU A 237 32.78 2.08 -14.80
CA GLU A 237 34.24 1.96 -14.67
C GLU A 237 34.65 0.64 -14.01
N LYS A 238 33.97 0.25 -12.93
CA LYS A 238 34.30 -0.95 -12.15
C LYS A 238 34.15 -2.23 -12.97
N TYR A 239 33.11 -2.30 -13.79
CA TYR A 239 32.75 -3.50 -14.53
C TYR A 239 32.99 -3.40 -16.03
N ASP A 240 33.56 -2.30 -16.52
CA ASP A 240 33.80 -2.02 -17.94
C ASP A 240 32.52 -2.26 -18.77
N LEU A 241 31.42 -1.64 -18.32
CA LEU A 241 30.13 -1.80 -18.97
C LEU A 241 30.14 -1.06 -20.32
N PRO A 242 29.56 -1.64 -21.39
CA PRO A 242 29.60 -1.06 -22.73
C PRO A 242 28.78 0.24 -22.84
N VAL A 243 27.81 0.42 -21.94
CA VAL A 243 26.96 1.60 -21.85
C VAL A 243 26.88 1.96 -20.37
N GLU A 244 26.97 3.25 -20.07
CA GLU A 244 26.75 3.76 -18.72
C GLU A 244 25.30 3.44 -18.28
N PRO A 245 25.08 2.90 -17.06
CA PRO A 245 23.73 2.62 -16.57
C PRO A 245 22.85 3.87 -16.55
N GLU A 246 21.65 3.79 -17.12
CA GLU A 246 20.71 4.92 -17.12
C GLU A 246 20.16 5.20 -15.71
N LEU A 247 19.72 6.44 -15.49
CA LEU A 247 19.24 6.88 -14.18
C LEU A 247 17.74 6.70 -14.03
N VAL A 248 17.37 5.97 -12.99
CA VAL A 248 16.01 5.82 -12.47
C VAL A 248 16.15 6.03 -10.97
N PRO A 249 16.05 7.24 -10.41
CA PRO A 249 15.99 7.44 -8.97
C PRO A 249 14.65 6.94 -8.41
N ASN A 250 14.54 6.80 -7.09
CA ASN A 250 13.25 6.49 -6.46
C ASN A 250 12.40 7.77 -6.25
N ALA A 251 12.24 8.55 -7.32
CA ALA A 251 11.44 9.78 -7.32
C ALA A 251 9.96 9.45 -7.03
N PRO A 252 9.27 10.27 -6.23
CA PRO A 252 7.85 10.10 -5.92
C PRO A 252 6.96 10.41 -7.12
N ILE A 253 5.73 9.89 -7.13
CA ILE A 253 4.76 10.12 -8.20
C ILE A 253 4.23 11.55 -8.08
N GLY A 254 4.36 12.33 -9.15
CA GLY A 254 3.97 13.73 -9.25
C GLY A 254 2.47 13.96 -9.15
N GLN A 255 1.71 13.16 -9.89
CA GLN A 255 0.31 13.44 -10.20
C GLN A 255 -0.64 12.39 -9.59
N LEU A 256 -0.48 12.12 -8.29
CA LEU A 256 -1.47 11.31 -7.58
C LEU A 256 -2.87 11.95 -7.71
N PRO A 257 -3.94 11.15 -7.86
CA PRO A 257 -5.30 11.65 -7.83
C PRO A 257 -5.51 12.52 -6.58
N PRO A 258 -6.01 13.76 -6.76
CA PRO A 258 -6.17 14.68 -5.64
C PRO A 258 -7.23 14.15 -4.67
N VAL A 259 -7.08 14.54 -3.41
CA VAL A 259 -8.14 14.42 -2.40
C VAL A 259 -8.41 15.80 -1.84
N GLU A 260 -9.64 16.06 -1.40
CA GLU A 260 -10.00 17.37 -0.83
C GLU A 260 -9.21 17.67 0.45
N HIS A 261 -8.95 16.62 1.24
CA HIS A 261 -8.29 16.72 2.53
C HIS A 261 -7.08 15.77 2.58
N PRO A 262 -5.89 16.21 2.09
CA PRO A 262 -4.67 15.41 2.17
C PRO A 262 -4.23 15.23 3.62
N MET A 263 -3.67 14.06 3.94
CA MET A 263 -3.14 13.82 5.29
C MET A 263 -1.75 14.39 5.39
N THR A 264 -1.52 15.26 6.37
CA THR A 264 -0.24 15.94 6.59
C THR A 264 0.33 15.67 7.97
N ILE A 265 1.63 15.94 8.14
CA ILE A 265 2.30 15.78 9.42
C ILE A 265 1.70 16.72 10.49
N SER A 266 1.17 17.87 10.09
CA SER A 266 0.54 18.83 11.01
C SER A 266 -0.73 18.27 11.63
N ASP A 267 -1.45 17.38 10.94
CA ASP A 267 -2.64 16.74 11.51
C ASP A 267 -2.29 15.93 12.78
N PHE A 268 -1.03 15.50 12.93
CA PHE A 268 -0.54 14.75 14.09
C PHE A 268 0.02 15.64 15.19
N LEU A 269 -0.01 16.97 15.00
CA LEU A 269 0.66 17.94 15.85
C LEU A 269 -0.28 19.09 16.22
N LYS A 270 -0.50 19.31 17.52
CA LYS A 270 -1.24 20.48 18.03
C LYS A 270 -0.33 21.70 18.14
N LEU A 271 0.19 22.17 17.00
CA LEU A 271 1.06 23.35 16.95
C LEU A 271 0.27 24.59 16.50
N PRO A 272 0.52 25.77 17.08
CA PRO A 272 0.00 27.02 16.56
C PRO A 272 0.43 27.25 15.10
N GLU A 273 -0.44 27.89 14.33
CA GLU A 273 -0.14 28.27 12.95
C GLU A 273 1.15 29.11 12.88
N GLY A 274 1.97 28.85 11.85
CA GLY A 274 3.25 29.54 11.65
C GLY A 274 4.41 29.04 12.53
N THR A 275 4.19 28.07 13.43
CA THR A 275 5.28 27.48 14.24
C THR A 275 6.31 26.80 13.32
N PRO A 276 7.61 27.17 13.39
CA PRO A 276 8.64 26.53 12.57
C PRO A 276 8.78 25.04 12.90
N LEU A 277 8.57 24.20 11.90
CA LEU A 277 8.61 22.75 12.01
C LEU A 277 9.66 22.16 11.06
N LEU A 278 10.73 21.62 11.63
CA LEU A 278 11.68 20.76 10.90
C LEU A 278 11.14 19.34 10.85
N VAL A 279 11.31 18.68 9.70
CA VAL A 279 10.90 17.27 9.54
C VAL A 279 12.04 16.36 9.13
N TYR A 280 12.14 15.22 9.81
CA TYR A 280 12.98 14.09 9.41
C TYR A 280 12.10 12.90 9.01
N ALA A 281 12.20 12.49 7.74
CA ALA A 281 11.56 11.30 7.19
C ALA A 281 12.59 10.19 6.93
N GLY A 282 12.32 8.99 7.45
CA GLY A 282 13.08 7.77 7.18
C GLY A 282 13.43 6.95 8.41
N GLY A 283 14.08 5.80 8.19
CA GLY A 283 14.52 4.92 9.26
C GLY A 283 15.45 5.61 10.27
N LEU A 284 15.35 5.21 11.53
CA LEU A 284 16.11 5.78 12.64
C LEU A 284 17.27 4.87 13.05
N SER A 285 18.47 5.43 13.08
CA SER A 285 19.69 4.81 13.57
C SER A 285 20.71 5.90 13.92
N TYR A 286 21.78 5.53 14.63
CA TYR A 286 22.82 6.49 15.01
C TYR A 286 23.44 7.22 13.81
N HIS A 287 23.72 6.51 12.71
CA HIS A 287 24.30 7.07 11.49
C HIS A 287 23.40 8.06 10.73
N ARG A 288 22.13 8.18 11.13
CA ARG A 288 21.19 9.15 10.56
C ARG A 288 21.25 10.52 11.26
N GLY A 289 22.02 10.65 12.34
CA GLY A 289 22.40 11.91 13.01
C GLY A 289 21.29 12.77 13.61
N VAL A 290 20.07 12.23 13.76
CA VAL A 290 18.94 12.95 14.38
C VAL A 290 19.26 13.46 15.80
N HIS A 291 20.14 12.77 16.53
CA HIS A 291 20.63 13.19 17.85
C HIS A 291 21.37 14.53 17.84
N ASP A 292 22.01 14.92 16.74
CA ASP A 292 22.67 16.21 16.62
C ASP A 292 21.65 17.34 16.45
N VAL A 293 20.55 17.07 15.73
CA VAL A 293 19.43 18.02 15.60
C VAL A 293 18.78 18.28 16.96
N ILE A 294 18.51 17.22 17.75
CA ILE A 294 17.99 17.37 19.11
C ILE A 294 18.95 18.18 19.99
N SER A 295 20.27 18.02 19.80
CA SER A 295 21.28 18.80 20.52
C SER A 295 21.31 20.28 20.12
N ALA A 296 20.88 20.63 18.91
CA ALA A 296 20.78 22.01 18.42
C ALA A 296 19.50 22.74 18.89
N LEU A 297 18.42 22.00 19.17
CA LEU A 297 17.12 22.57 19.55
C LEU A 297 17.14 23.54 20.75
N PRO A 298 17.98 23.41 21.80
CA PRO A 298 18.05 24.39 22.88
C PRO A 298 18.36 25.82 22.42
N GLU A 299 19.11 25.98 21.32
CA GLU A 299 19.47 27.29 20.76
C GLU A 299 18.52 27.77 19.65
N LEU A 300 17.65 26.89 19.17
CA LEU A 300 16.61 27.19 18.20
C LEU A 300 15.28 27.34 18.93
N ALA A 301 15.11 28.47 19.62
CA ALA A 301 13.84 28.82 20.25
C ALA A 301 12.70 28.76 19.22
N GLU A 302 11.52 28.31 19.64
CA GLU A 302 10.30 28.19 18.80
C GLU A 302 10.34 27.12 17.69
N VAL A 303 11.50 26.53 17.38
CA VAL A 303 11.60 25.44 16.40
C VAL A 303 11.18 24.11 17.02
N HIS A 304 10.30 23.41 16.33
CA HIS A 304 9.91 22.04 16.61
C HIS A 304 10.54 21.07 15.60
N LEU A 305 10.72 19.81 16.02
CA LEU A 305 11.22 18.72 15.19
C LEU A 305 10.19 17.60 15.18
N ALA A 306 9.70 17.21 13.99
CA ALA A 306 8.91 16.01 13.80
C ALA A 306 9.73 14.90 13.14
N ILE A 307 9.59 13.67 13.65
CA ILE A 307 10.38 12.50 13.27
C ILE A 307 9.41 11.36 12.96
N GLY A 308 9.43 10.86 11.72
CA GLY A 308 8.72 9.62 11.37
C GLY A 308 9.33 8.43 12.10
N ALA A 309 8.59 7.81 13.02
CA ALA A 309 9.14 6.76 13.86
C ALA A 309 8.13 5.77 14.40
N ARG A 310 8.62 4.55 14.67
CA ARG A 310 7.97 3.59 15.57
C ARG A 310 8.56 3.76 16.97
N ARG A 311 7.79 4.31 17.93
CA ARG A 311 8.19 4.39 19.34
C ARG A 311 8.46 3.01 19.94
N GLY A 312 9.25 3.01 21.01
CA GLY A 312 9.69 1.79 21.70
C GLY A 312 10.88 1.08 21.05
N SER A 313 11.33 1.52 19.87
CA SER A 313 12.66 1.13 19.40
C SER A 313 13.73 1.72 20.34
N SER A 314 14.81 0.98 20.58
CA SER A 314 15.84 1.39 21.54
C SER A 314 16.41 2.78 21.22
N TYR A 315 16.56 3.10 19.93
CA TYR A 315 17.08 4.40 19.52
C TYR A 315 16.05 5.54 19.70
N VAL A 316 14.75 5.29 19.50
CA VAL A 316 13.72 6.31 19.82
C VAL A 316 13.73 6.62 21.32
N VAL A 317 13.85 5.61 22.18
CA VAL A 317 13.95 5.81 23.64
C VAL A 317 15.17 6.66 23.98
N GLU A 318 16.33 6.38 23.37
CA GLU A 318 17.54 7.19 23.56
C GLU A 318 17.36 8.65 23.14
N LEU A 319 16.65 8.91 22.02
CA LEU A 319 16.34 10.26 21.56
C LEU A 319 15.34 10.97 22.49
N GLU A 320 14.34 10.26 23.03
CA GLU A 320 13.40 10.80 24.03
C GLU A 320 14.13 11.18 25.33
N GLU A 321 14.97 10.30 25.87
CA GLU A 321 15.79 10.57 27.06
C GLU A 321 16.75 11.75 26.84
N GLN A 322 17.29 11.89 25.62
CA GLN A 322 18.13 13.03 25.25
C GLN A 322 17.32 14.33 25.20
N ALA A 323 16.14 14.32 24.58
CA ALA A 323 15.26 15.49 24.53
C ALA A 323 14.81 15.94 25.92
N GLU A 324 14.54 15.00 26.83
CA GLU A 324 14.24 15.29 28.24
C GLU A 324 15.43 15.93 28.97
N ARG A 325 16.64 15.35 28.86
CA ARG A 325 17.86 15.92 29.47
C ARG A 325 18.15 17.34 29.02
N LEU A 326 17.85 17.65 27.76
CA LEU A 326 18.10 18.95 27.16
C LEU A 326 16.93 19.93 27.36
N GLY A 327 15.83 19.50 28.00
CA GLY A 327 14.67 20.35 28.25
C GLY A 327 13.86 20.71 27.00
N VAL A 328 13.95 19.91 25.93
CA VAL A 328 13.30 20.17 24.63
C VAL A 328 12.23 19.13 24.27
N ARG A 329 11.82 18.30 25.25
CA ARG A 329 10.88 17.18 25.02
C ARG A 329 9.54 17.61 24.40
N ASN A 330 9.04 18.79 24.76
CA ASN A 330 7.81 19.36 24.21
C ASN A 330 7.94 19.86 22.76
N ARG A 331 9.16 19.88 22.22
CA ARG A 331 9.48 20.31 20.85
C ARG A 331 9.97 19.18 19.94
N VAL A 332 10.08 17.97 20.47
CA VAL A 332 10.43 16.76 19.70
C VAL A 332 9.20 15.87 19.60
N HIS A 333 8.72 15.68 18.38
CA HIS A 333 7.50 14.96 18.06
C HIS A 333 7.82 13.71 17.25
N PHE A 334 7.30 12.56 17.69
CA PHE A 334 7.41 11.32 16.94
C PHE A 334 6.05 11.04 16.29
N VAL A 335 6.02 11.04 14.96
CA VAL A 335 4.80 10.93 14.15
C VAL A 335 4.79 9.60 13.37
N PRO A 336 3.63 9.16 12.85
CA PRO A 336 3.58 7.94 12.04
C PRO A 336 4.43 8.04 10.78
N PHE A 337 4.82 6.89 10.24
CA PHE A 337 5.29 6.80 8.86
C PHE A 337 4.14 7.13 7.91
N ALA A 338 4.41 7.84 6.83
CA ALA A 338 3.40 8.04 5.79
C ALA A 338 3.16 6.73 5.02
N PRO A 339 1.97 6.56 4.41
CA PRO A 339 1.78 5.64 3.29
C PRO A 339 2.82 5.86 2.19
N THR A 340 3.24 4.76 1.57
CA THR A 340 4.45 4.66 0.73
C THR A 340 4.56 5.71 -0.38
N HIS A 341 3.46 6.09 -1.01
CA HIS A 341 3.42 7.07 -2.10
C HIS A 341 2.90 8.45 -1.67
N GLU A 342 2.37 8.62 -0.46
CA GLU A 342 1.88 9.89 0.06
C GLU A 342 2.96 10.68 0.84
N VAL A 343 4.22 10.21 0.86
CA VAL A 343 5.27 10.82 1.67
C VAL A 343 5.44 12.31 1.39
N ALA A 344 5.47 12.75 0.11
CA ALA A 344 5.60 14.16 -0.21
C ALA A 344 4.39 15.00 0.26
N GLU A 345 3.16 14.52 0.02
CA GLU A 345 1.91 15.12 0.50
C GLU A 345 1.93 15.24 2.04
N TYR A 346 2.38 14.18 2.72
CA TYR A 346 2.49 14.11 4.17
C TYR A 346 3.48 15.13 4.76
N LEU A 347 4.60 15.37 4.08
CA LEU A 347 5.63 16.31 4.52
C LEU A 347 5.27 17.77 4.23
N SER A 348 4.35 18.04 3.29
CA SER A 348 4.08 19.37 2.72
C SER A 348 3.71 20.46 3.73
N SER A 349 3.18 20.10 4.90
CA SER A 349 2.81 21.07 5.94
C SER A 349 3.97 21.49 6.86
N ALA A 350 5.17 20.92 6.69
CA ALA A 350 6.36 21.31 7.43
C ALA A 350 6.97 22.63 6.92
N THR A 351 7.90 23.19 7.69
CA THR A 351 8.64 24.41 7.28
C THR A 351 9.85 24.07 6.42
N ALA A 352 10.63 23.06 6.81
CA ALA A 352 11.83 22.61 6.09
C ALA A 352 12.13 21.13 6.43
N ALA A 353 12.77 20.43 5.50
CA ALA A 353 13.26 19.08 5.72
C ALA A 353 14.70 19.09 6.24
N ILE A 354 15.08 18.14 7.09
CA ILE A 354 16.45 18.03 7.62
C ILE A 354 17.05 16.63 7.42
N PHE A 355 18.25 16.58 6.82
CA PHE A 355 19.01 15.36 6.50
C PHE A 355 20.37 15.35 7.24
N PRO A 356 20.40 14.97 8.53
CA PRO A 356 21.61 15.07 9.36
C PRO A 356 22.50 13.83 9.24
N PHE A 357 22.79 13.35 8.02
CA PHE A 357 23.57 12.13 7.85
C PHE A 357 25.00 12.24 8.38
N LEU A 358 25.51 11.14 8.93
CA LEU A 358 26.94 10.95 9.18
C LEU A 358 27.62 10.35 7.95
N PRO A 359 28.91 10.64 7.70
CA PRO A 359 29.64 10.20 6.50
C PRO A 359 30.04 8.72 6.61
N VAL A 360 29.06 7.82 6.55
CA VAL A 360 29.25 6.37 6.61
C VAL A 360 28.68 5.69 5.37
N GLY A 361 29.42 4.72 4.85
CA GLY A 361 28.99 3.91 3.73
C GLY A 361 28.61 4.76 2.51
N ASN A 362 27.40 4.51 1.99
CA ASN A 362 26.87 5.14 0.79
C ASN A 362 26.32 6.56 0.99
N HIS A 363 26.27 7.08 2.23
CA HIS A 363 25.66 8.38 2.50
C HIS A 363 26.30 9.56 1.75
N ASN A 364 27.59 9.47 1.41
CA ASN A 364 28.27 10.53 0.66
C ASN A 364 27.84 10.60 -0.83
N TRP A 365 27.46 9.46 -1.42
CA TRP A 365 27.22 9.33 -2.87
C TRP A 365 25.76 9.05 -3.24
N ALA A 366 24.95 8.63 -2.27
CA ALA A 366 23.56 8.26 -2.53
C ALA A 366 22.70 9.48 -2.85
N ALA A 367 21.80 9.33 -3.83
CA ALA A 367 20.64 10.19 -4.02
C ALA A 367 19.48 9.65 -3.17
N PRO A 368 19.25 10.19 -1.96
CA PRO A 368 18.27 9.59 -1.06
C PRO A 368 16.85 9.96 -1.48
N ASN A 369 15.89 9.05 -1.29
CA ASN A 369 14.48 9.28 -1.64
C ASN A 369 13.92 10.60 -1.07
N LYS A 370 14.29 10.89 0.19
CA LYS A 370 13.87 12.11 0.91
C LYS A 370 14.25 13.42 0.22
N TYR A 371 15.28 13.42 -0.64
CA TYR A 371 15.60 14.58 -1.45
C TYR A 371 14.46 14.87 -2.43
N TYR A 372 14.07 13.87 -3.24
CA TYR A 372 12.97 14.00 -4.20
C TYR A 372 11.63 14.25 -3.51
N GLU A 373 11.35 13.57 -2.39
CA GLU A 373 10.14 13.77 -1.59
C GLU A 373 10.05 15.20 -1.05
N SER A 374 11.15 15.77 -0.54
CA SER A 374 11.18 17.15 -0.04
C SER A 374 11.06 18.19 -1.15
N VAL A 375 11.69 17.96 -2.32
CA VAL A 375 11.51 18.84 -3.48
C VAL A 375 10.05 18.85 -3.91
N GLN A 376 9.43 17.67 -4.05
CA GLN A 376 8.01 17.56 -4.41
C GLN A 376 7.09 18.20 -3.35
N ALA A 377 7.42 18.04 -2.06
CA ALA A 377 6.71 18.69 -0.95
C ALA A 377 6.98 20.21 -0.86
N ARG A 378 7.81 20.77 -1.74
CA ARG A 378 8.25 22.17 -1.74
C ARG A 378 8.87 22.63 -0.42
N LEU A 379 9.63 21.74 0.20
CA LEU A 379 10.36 22.02 1.43
C LEU A 379 11.81 22.42 1.13
N PRO A 380 12.27 23.59 1.59
CA PRO A 380 13.69 23.88 1.68
C PRO A 380 14.44 22.82 2.49
N ILE A 381 15.69 22.55 2.11
CA ILE A 381 16.45 21.40 2.62
C ILE A 381 17.62 21.87 3.50
N LEU A 382 17.67 21.39 4.74
CA LEU A 382 18.85 21.41 5.58
C LEU A 382 19.56 20.07 5.44
N THR A 383 20.82 20.05 4.99
CA THR A 383 21.57 18.79 4.86
C THR A 383 22.94 18.87 5.49
N SER A 384 23.42 17.75 6.06
CA SER A 384 24.84 17.63 6.36
C SER A 384 25.68 17.64 5.08
N ASN A 385 26.97 17.93 5.21
CA ASN A 385 27.95 18.04 4.13
C ASN A 385 28.34 16.70 3.48
N MET A 386 27.35 15.92 3.05
CA MET A 386 27.55 14.77 2.16
C MET A 386 27.73 15.28 0.72
N ASP A 387 28.68 14.73 -0.04
CA ASP A 387 29.14 15.30 -1.32
C ASP A 387 27.99 15.52 -2.33
N TRP A 388 27.22 14.46 -2.64
CA TRP A 388 26.13 14.55 -3.61
C TRP A 388 25.04 15.54 -3.17
N LEU A 389 24.59 15.48 -1.92
CA LEU A 389 23.56 16.38 -1.39
C LEU A 389 24.03 17.83 -1.34
N THR A 390 25.28 18.07 -0.96
CA THR A 390 25.89 19.41 -0.93
C THR A 390 25.86 20.02 -2.32
N GLN A 391 26.31 19.28 -3.34
CA GLN A 391 26.30 19.75 -4.72
C GLN A 391 24.88 20.08 -5.19
N ARG A 392 23.90 19.20 -4.95
CA ARG A 392 22.51 19.39 -5.41
C ARG A 392 21.82 20.56 -4.73
N VAL A 393 21.89 20.64 -3.40
CA VAL A 393 21.20 21.69 -2.62
C VAL A 393 21.79 23.07 -2.93
N THR A 394 23.12 23.18 -3.03
CA THR A 394 23.79 24.47 -3.28
C THR A 394 23.63 24.95 -4.72
N SER A 395 23.76 24.08 -5.72
CA SER A 395 23.62 24.46 -7.14
C SER A 395 22.22 24.93 -7.50
N LEU A 396 21.19 24.31 -6.91
CA LEU A 396 19.79 24.71 -7.07
C LEU A 396 19.40 25.87 -6.14
N GLY A 397 20.21 26.14 -5.11
CA GLY A 397 19.94 27.16 -4.09
C GLY A 397 18.70 26.87 -3.24
N ILE A 398 18.30 25.61 -3.09
CA ILE A 398 17.05 25.20 -2.42
C ILE A 398 17.22 24.87 -0.92
N GLY A 399 18.32 25.28 -0.32
CA GLY A 399 18.56 24.99 1.09
C GLY A 399 19.94 25.39 1.59
N GLU A 400 20.29 24.89 2.78
CA GLU A 400 21.56 25.17 3.46
C GLU A 400 22.28 23.86 3.84
N VAL A 401 23.60 23.95 3.88
CA VAL A 401 24.48 22.84 4.25
C VAL A 401 25.12 23.12 5.61
N PHE A 402 25.15 22.11 6.48
CA PHE A 402 25.83 22.17 7.77
C PHE A 402 26.89 21.07 7.90
N GLU A 403 27.82 21.26 8.82
CA GLU A 403 28.85 20.26 9.13
C GLU A 403 28.24 19.10 9.93
N HIS A 404 28.45 17.85 9.48
CA HIS A 404 28.01 16.67 10.23
C HIS A 404 28.61 16.63 11.64
N SER A 405 27.89 16.06 12.62
CA SER A 405 28.37 15.99 14.02
C SER A 405 28.64 17.34 14.69
N ASN A 406 28.14 18.44 14.13
CA ASN A 406 28.30 19.79 14.67
C ASN A 406 26.93 20.48 14.89
N PRO A 407 26.34 20.36 16.09
CA PRO A 407 25.07 21.01 16.42
C PRO A 407 25.09 22.54 16.24
N ALA A 408 26.22 23.22 16.45
CA ALA A 408 26.29 24.67 16.25
C ALA A 408 26.13 25.05 14.77
N SER A 409 26.71 24.26 13.85
CA SER A 409 26.53 24.45 12.42
C SER A 409 25.07 24.21 11.99
N ILE A 410 24.35 23.27 12.62
CA ILE A 410 22.91 23.07 12.41
C ILE A 410 22.13 24.33 12.83
N VAL A 411 22.47 24.94 13.97
CA VAL A 411 21.82 26.17 14.45
C VAL A 411 22.02 27.32 13.44
N GLU A 412 23.25 27.52 12.96
CA GLU A 412 23.59 28.57 11.99
C GLU A 412 22.82 28.38 10.68
N ALA A 413 22.86 27.18 10.09
CA ALA A 413 22.17 26.86 8.85
C ALA A 413 20.64 27.01 9.00
N THR A 414 20.08 26.56 10.13
CA THR A 414 18.64 26.67 10.39
C THR A 414 18.21 28.13 10.52
N ARG A 415 18.94 28.96 11.27
CA ARG A 415 18.63 30.39 11.42
C ARG A 415 18.72 31.12 10.08
N LYS A 416 19.74 30.80 9.27
CA LYS A 416 19.92 31.39 7.94
C LYS A 416 18.76 31.02 7.01
N LEU A 417 18.38 29.75 6.96
CA LEU A 417 17.27 29.28 6.13
C LEU A 417 15.94 29.90 6.57
N LEU A 418 15.62 29.90 7.87
CA LEU A 418 14.37 30.47 8.38
C LEU A 418 14.31 31.99 8.20
N GLY A 419 15.46 32.67 8.23
CA GLY A 419 15.55 34.11 7.99
C GLY A 419 15.34 34.55 6.53
N ASP A 420 15.42 33.62 5.56
CA ASP A 420 15.24 33.87 4.12
C ASP A 420 14.33 32.79 3.47
N LEU A 421 13.33 32.30 4.23
CA LEU A 421 12.54 31.13 3.86
C LEU A 421 11.82 31.29 2.50
N ASP A 422 11.28 32.47 2.23
CA ASP A 422 10.52 32.76 1.01
C ASP A 422 11.40 32.69 -0.24
N SER A 423 12.65 33.13 -0.14
CA SER A 423 13.65 33.05 -1.21
C SER A 423 14.01 31.60 -1.55
N TYR A 424 14.15 30.73 -0.53
CA TYR A 424 14.33 29.30 -0.74
C TYR A 424 13.13 28.63 -1.38
N ARG A 425 11.91 28.95 -0.91
CA ARG A 425 10.66 28.43 -1.48
C ARG A 425 10.43 28.89 -2.91
N ALA A 426 10.78 30.13 -3.25
CA ALA A 426 10.65 30.66 -4.60
C ALA A 426 11.53 29.93 -5.63
N ARG A 427 12.63 29.30 -5.20
CA ARG A 427 13.50 28.48 -6.08
C ARG A 427 12.94 27.07 -6.32
N LEU A 428 12.01 26.60 -5.49
CA LEU A 428 11.27 25.34 -5.69
C LEU A 428 10.11 25.56 -6.68
N THR A 429 10.46 25.89 -7.92
CA THR A 429 9.54 26.18 -9.02
C THR A 429 8.77 24.94 -9.46
N ASP A 430 7.66 25.14 -10.16
CA ASP A 430 6.86 24.04 -10.72
C ASP A 430 7.67 23.17 -11.69
N GLU A 431 8.57 23.79 -12.46
CA GLU A 431 9.49 23.09 -13.37
C GLU A 431 10.47 22.20 -12.59
N LEU A 432 11.08 22.73 -11.53
CA LEU A 432 12.00 21.95 -10.70
C LEU A 432 11.27 20.79 -10.00
N VAL A 433 10.06 21.03 -9.50
CA VAL A 433 9.23 19.98 -8.90
C VAL A 433 8.91 18.90 -9.93
N ALA A 434 8.45 19.28 -11.12
CA ALA A 434 8.10 18.34 -12.19
C ALA A 434 9.29 17.46 -12.60
N SER A 435 10.50 18.02 -12.70
CA SER A 435 11.71 17.28 -13.03
C SER A 435 12.20 16.31 -11.93
N HIS A 436 11.55 16.31 -10.77
CA HIS A 436 11.86 15.44 -9.62
C HIS A 436 10.74 14.42 -9.34
N THR A 437 9.86 14.20 -10.32
CA THR A 437 8.76 13.23 -10.24
C THR A 437 9.11 11.94 -10.97
N PHE A 438 8.40 10.85 -10.66
CA PHE A 438 8.60 9.57 -11.34
C PHE A 438 8.26 9.64 -12.83
N GLU A 439 7.31 10.48 -13.22
CA GLU A 439 6.89 10.72 -14.61
C GLU A 439 8.05 11.16 -15.52
N GLU A 440 9.03 11.88 -14.98
CA GLU A 440 10.27 12.25 -15.69
C GLU A 440 11.15 11.02 -16.00
N PHE A 441 11.14 10.02 -15.12
CA PHE A 441 11.99 8.83 -15.21
C PHE A 441 11.27 7.59 -15.78
N GLU A 442 9.94 7.64 -15.90
CA GLU A 442 9.13 6.59 -16.51
C GLU A 442 9.64 6.19 -17.91
N PRO A 443 9.92 7.12 -18.84
CA PRO A 443 10.38 6.77 -20.19
C PRO A 443 11.70 5.99 -20.18
N THR A 444 12.57 6.24 -19.19
CA THR A 444 13.85 5.52 -19.04
C THR A 444 13.63 4.05 -18.70
N VAL A 445 12.73 3.77 -17.75
CA VAL A 445 12.37 2.38 -17.39
C VAL A 445 11.82 1.65 -18.61
N GLN A 446 10.91 2.28 -19.34
CA GLN A 446 10.30 1.72 -20.55
C GLN A 446 11.35 1.45 -21.63
N LYS A 447 12.21 2.44 -21.91
CA LYS A 447 13.28 2.34 -22.92
C LYS A 447 14.23 1.18 -22.62
N VAL A 448 14.73 1.07 -21.39
CA VAL A 448 15.68 0.01 -21.00
C VAL A 448 15.03 -1.38 -21.15
N VAL A 449 13.80 -1.55 -20.66
CA VAL A 449 13.10 -2.83 -20.69
C VAL A 449 12.65 -3.21 -22.10
N LEU A 450 12.19 -2.26 -22.91
CA LEU A 450 11.90 -2.47 -24.34
C LEU A 450 13.16 -2.84 -25.12
N GLY A 451 14.32 -2.28 -24.75
CA GLY A 451 15.61 -2.59 -25.37
C GLY A 451 16.01 -4.06 -25.24
N VAL A 452 15.67 -4.72 -24.14
CA VAL A 452 16.01 -6.13 -23.90
C VAL A 452 14.90 -7.10 -24.33
N THR A 453 13.69 -6.60 -24.59
CA THR A 453 12.54 -7.41 -25.00
C THR A 453 12.74 -7.97 -26.41
N ALA A 454 12.41 -9.24 -26.64
CA ALA A 454 12.52 -9.85 -27.96
C ALA A 454 11.54 -9.23 -28.97
N GLU A 455 11.96 -9.03 -30.23
CA GLU A 455 11.14 -8.38 -31.28
C GLU A 455 9.75 -8.99 -31.43
N ARG A 456 9.66 -10.32 -31.45
CA ARG A 456 8.37 -11.04 -31.53
C ARG A 456 7.43 -10.73 -30.36
N ALA A 457 7.97 -10.53 -29.16
CA ALA A 457 7.17 -10.24 -27.98
C ALA A 457 6.62 -8.79 -28.01
N LYS A 458 7.36 -7.85 -28.63
CA LYS A 458 6.94 -6.45 -28.78
C LYS A 458 5.65 -6.30 -29.58
N GLU A 459 5.39 -7.18 -30.55
CA GLU A 459 4.16 -7.17 -31.35
C GLU A 459 2.88 -7.42 -30.52
N GLY A 460 3.01 -7.96 -29.30
CA GLY A 460 1.90 -8.20 -28.38
C GLY A 460 1.64 -7.08 -27.36
N LEU A 461 2.47 -6.03 -27.32
CA LEU A 461 2.33 -4.93 -26.37
C LEU A 461 0.99 -4.21 -26.54
N ARG A 462 0.41 -3.78 -25.42
CA ARG A 462 -0.85 -3.01 -25.38
C ARG A 462 -0.65 -1.72 -24.58
N PRO A 463 0.01 -0.69 -25.15
CA PRO A 463 0.37 0.51 -24.40
C PRO A 463 -0.86 1.22 -23.83
N GLY A 464 -0.68 1.83 -22.67
CA GLY A 464 -1.67 2.64 -21.97
C GLY A 464 -1.03 3.86 -21.32
N SER A 465 -1.75 4.51 -20.41
CA SER A 465 -1.23 5.65 -19.64
C SER A 465 -0.88 5.24 -18.21
N LEU A 466 0.20 5.78 -17.65
CA LEU A 466 0.52 5.69 -16.22
C LEU A 466 -0.65 6.18 -15.34
N HIS A 467 -1.26 7.31 -15.72
CA HIS A 467 -2.40 7.92 -15.00
C HIS A 467 -3.57 6.98 -14.77
N GLY A 468 -3.84 6.09 -15.73
CA GLY A 468 -4.91 5.09 -15.63
C GLY A 468 -4.73 4.10 -14.48
N GLN A 469 -3.54 4.03 -13.88
CA GLN A 469 -3.23 3.12 -12.76
C GLN A 469 -3.11 3.84 -11.42
N LEU A 470 -3.05 5.18 -11.40
CA LEU A 470 -2.79 5.94 -10.17
C LEU A 470 -3.97 5.91 -9.19
N ALA A 471 -5.19 5.66 -9.66
CA ALA A 471 -6.35 5.45 -8.80
C ALA A 471 -6.17 4.23 -7.88
N ALA A 472 -5.61 3.13 -8.41
CA ALA A 472 -5.30 1.94 -7.60
C ALA A 472 -4.24 2.26 -6.54
N ILE A 473 -3.21 3.03 -6.88
CA ILE A 473 -2.23 3.51 -5.90
C ILE A 473 -2.89 4.34 -4.81
N ARG A 474 -3.74 5.31 -5.18
CA ARG A 474 -4.41 6.17 -4.19
C ARG A 474 -5.27 5.34 -3.24
N SER A 475 -6.03 4.38 -3.77
CA SER A 475 -6.79 3.42 -2.97
C SER A 475 -5.88 2.66 -2.00
N ASP A 476 -4.78 2.10 -2.48
CA ASP A 476 -3.79 1.39 -1.66
C ASP A 476 -3.19 2.27 -0.56
N MET A 477 -2.92 3.55 -0.83
CA MET A 477 -2.38 4.48 0.17
C MET A 477 -3.39 4.79 1.27
N LEU A 478 -4.65 5.04 0.90
CA LEU A 478 -5.73 5.20 1.87
C LEU A 478 -5.86 3.94 2.74
N ARG A 479 -5.76 2.73 2.17
CA ARG A 479 -5.72 1.49 2.95
C ARG A 479 -4.52 1.40 3.89
N GLN A 480 -3.33 1.80 3.43
CA GLN A 480 -2.14 1.84 4.28
C GLN A 480 -2.28 2.79 5.46
N ARG A 481 -3.17 3.80 5.41
CA ARG A 481 -3.50 4.65 6.58
C ARG A 481 -4.10 3.82 7.73
N ALA A 482 -4.81 2.74 7.44
CA ALA A 482 -5.27 1.80 8.46
C ALA A 482 -4.12 1.14 9.23
N SER A 483 -2.97 0.89 8.59
CA SER A 483 -1.78 0.33 9.24
C SER A 483 -1.11 1.31 10.22
N LEU A 484 -1.39 2.62 10.11
CA LEU A 484 -0.99 3.63 11.10
C LEU A 484 -1.65 3.38 12.46
N SER A 485 -2.69 2.57 12.50
CA SER A 485 -3.45 2.21 13.70
C SER A 485 -2.70 1.28 14.69
N ASP A 486 -1.57 0.69 14.28
CA ASP A 486 -0.82 -0.28 15.08
C ASP A 486 0.16 0.35 16.08
N SER A 487 0.14 1.68 16.16
CA SER A 487 1.15 2.44 16.89
C SER A 487 0.50 3.14 18.08
N GLU A 488 0.73 2.60 19.28
CA GLU A 488 0.30 3.08 20.63
C GLU A 488 0.86 4.47 21.01
N ILE A 489 1.27 5.26 20.01
CA ILE A 489 2.37 6.22 20.07
C ILE A 489 1.90 7.63 19.70
N PHE A 490 0.66 7.72 19.20
CA PHE A 490 0.07 8.93 18.63
C PHE A 490 -0.92 9.59 19.58
N GLU A 491 -1.22 10.86 19.33
CA GLU A 491 -2.41 11.45 19.93
C GLU A 491 -3.65 10.60 19.57
N PRO A 492 -4.62 10.46 20.50
CA PRO A 492 -5.84 9.71 20.22
C PRO A 492 -6.56 10.29 19.02
N ARG A 493 -6.69 9.48 17.97
CA ARG A 493 -7.48 9.80 16.78
C ARG A 493 -8.77 8.98 16.78
N PRO A 494 -9.86 9.53 16.23
CA PRO A 494 -11.07 8.75 15.98
C PRO A 494 -10.74 7.58 15.06
N ARG A 495 -10.83 6.36 15.61
CA ARG A 495 -10.62 5.10 14.88
C ARG A 495 -11.90 4.31 14.79
N LEU A 496 -12.19 3.83 13.59
CA LEU A 496 -13.33 2.98 13.25
C LEU A 496 -12.85 1.60 12.76
N ARG A 497 -13.43 0.53 13.30
CA ARG A 497 -13.25 -0.83 12.78
C ARG A 497 -14.57 -1.33 12.21
N ILE A 498 -14.57 -1.78 10.95
CA ILE A 498 -15.76 -2.20 10.21
C ILE A 498 -15.63 -3.69 9.85
N GLY A 499 -16.65 -4.49 10.15
CA GLY A 499 -16.61 -5.92 9.84
C GLY A 499 -17.68 -6.74 10.57
N THR A 500 -17.77 -8.06 10.40
CA THR A 500 -16.78 -8.94 9.76
C THR A 500 -17.34 -9.76 8.60
N ALA A 501 -18.43 -9.30 7.98
CA ALA A 501 -19.10 -10.03 6.91
C ALA A 501 -18.44 -9.82 5.55
N ASN A 502 -17.90 -8.61 5.31
CA ASN A 502 -17.35 -8.17 4.04
C ASN A 502 -18.33 -8.31 2.87
N THR A 503 -19.60 -7.96 3.11
CA THR A 503 -20.66 -8.09 2.11
C THR A 503 -20.36 -7.14 0.96
N GLY A 504 -20.08 -7.69 -0.23
CA GLY A 504 -19.84 -6.89 -1.43
C GLY A 504 -18.62 -5.97 -1.38
N GLY A 505 -17.66 -6.21 -0.46
CA GLY A 505 -16.50 -5.35 -0.28
C GLY A 505 -16.78 -4.01 0.40
N GLN A 506 -18.00 -3.79 0.89
CA GLN A 506 -18.44 -2.50 1.42
C GLN A 506 -17.59 -1.97 2.58
N PRO A 507 -17.17 -2.78 3.58
CA PRO A 507 -16.32 -2.29 4.67
C PRO A 507 -15.09 -1.53 4.22
N GLN A 508 -14.39 -2.02 3.20
CA GLN A 508 -13.18 -1.38 2.71
C GLN A 508 -13.50 -0.10 1.92
N LEU A 509 -14.55 -0.12 1.10
CA LEU A 509 -14.96 1.05 0.33
C LEU A 509 -15.44 2.18 1.26
N TRP A 510 -16.19 1.85 2.32
CA TRP A 510 -16.56 2.79 3.38
C TRP A 510 -15.35 3.32 4.14
N ALA A 511 -14.42 2.46 4.56
CA ALA A 511 -13.20 2.88 5.25
C ALA A 511 -12.37 3.84 4.38
N THR A 512 -12.20 3.50 3.10
CA THR A 512 -11.46 4.32 2.12
C THR A 512 -12.15 5.66 1.89
N SER A 513 -13.48 5.67 1.76
CA SER A 513 -14.27 6.90 1.56
C SER A 513 -14.21 7.80 2.79
N LEU A 514 -14.36 7.23 3.99
CA LEU A 514 -14.22 7.97 5.24
C LEU A 514 -12.84 8.60 5.37
N MET A 515 -11.76 7.87 5.07
CA MET A 515 -10.40 8.42 5.13
C MET A 515 -10.07 9.41 4.01
N ARG A 516 -10.86 9.40 2.91
CA ARG A 516 -10.78 10.39 1.82
C ARG A 516 -11.39 11.72 2.24
N GLU A 517 -12.58 11.70 2.83
CA GLU A 517 -13.30 12.91 3.29
C GLU A 517 -12.81 13.41 4.65
N HIS A 518 -12.34 12.52 5.51
CA HIS A 518 -11.89 12.79 6.89
C HIS A 518 -10.52 12.15 7.14
N PRO A 519 -9.41 12.74 6.65
CA PRO A 519 -8.06 12.18 6.76
C PRO A 519 -7.56 12.08 8.21
N GLU A 520 -8.21 12.79 9.14
CA GLU A 520 -7.99 12.67 10.56
C GLU A 520 -8.48 11.32 11.11
N ALA A 521 -9.51 10.72 10.51
CA ALA A 521 -10.03 9.43 10.90
C ALA A 521 -9.12 8.29 10.43
N ILE A 522 -9.07 7.21 11.21
CA ILE A 522 -8.43 5.97 10.78
C ILE A 522 -9.49 4.87 10.76
N ALA A 523 -9.78 4.34 9.57
CA ALA A 523 -10.74 3.27 9.40
C ALA A 523 -10.07 2.00 8.91
N GLU A 524 -10.47 0.86 9.46
CA GLU A 524 -10.00 -0.46 9.01
C GLU A 524 -11.17 -1.40 8.74
N SER A 525 -11.04 -2.20 7.70
CA SER A 525 -11.99 -3.23 7.30
C SER A 525 -11.49 -4.62 7.66
N VAL A 526 -12.41 -5.49 8.08
CA VAL A 526 -12.08 -6.82 8.61
C VAL A 526 -13.03 -7.86 8.04
N TRP A 527 -12.49 -9.02 7.67
CA TRP A 527 -13.29 -10.12 7.16
C TRP A 527 -12.96 -11.42 7.86
N ILE A 528 -13.99 -12.13 8.37
CA ILE A 528 -13.82 -13.55 8.69
C ILE A 528 -13.86 -14.32 7.37
N TYR A 529 -12.69 -14.79 6.93
CA TYR A 529 -12.52 -15.47 5.65
C TYR A 529 -13.52 -16.61 5.49
N ARG A 530 -14.20 -16.59 4.35
CA ARG A 530 -14.99 -17.71 3.85
C ARG A 530 -14.59 -17.97 2.42
N GLU A 531 -14.40 -19.23 2.09
CA GLU A 531 -14.10 -19.63 0.71
C GLU A 531 -15.33 -19.38 -0.17
N GLY A 532 -15.10 -18.76 -1.33
CA GLY A 532 -16.16 -18.39 -2.27
C GLY A 532 -15.57 -17.90 -3.61
N PRO A 533 -16.39 -17.88 -4.67
CA PRO A 533 -15.96 -17.50 -6.02
C PRO A 533 -15.67 -16.00 -6.15
N LEU A 534 -16.37 -15.16 -5.38
CA LEU A 534 -16.14 -13.72 -5.31
C LEU A 534 -15.29 -13.41 -4.09
N LYS A 535 -14.14 -12.78 -4.32
CA LYS A 535 -13.26 -12.26 -3.27
C LYS A 535 -13.29 -10.75 -3.32
N PHE A 536 -13.50 -10.15 -2.16
CA PHE A 536 -13.48 -8.70 -2.01
C PHE A 536 -12.27 -8.31 -1.17
N PRO A 537 -11.58 -7.23 -1.54
CA PRO A 537 -10.44 -6.74 -0.78
C PRO A 537 -10.88 -6.26 0.62
N VAL A 538 -9.98 -6.43 1.59
CA VAL A 538 -10.17 -6.09 3.01
C VAL A 538 -8.80 -5.85 3.64
N ASP A 539 -8.72 -5.02 4.68
CA ASP A 539 -7.43 -4.70 5.33
C ASP A 539 -6.94 -5.86 6.22
N GLU A 540 -7.84 -6.50 6.98
CA GLU A 540 -7.52 -7.67 7.79
C GLU A 540 -8.40 -8.88 7.44
N THR A 541 -7.77 -9.99 7.08
CA THR A 541 -8.45 -11.28 6.91
C THR A 541 -8.20 -12.18 8.12
N VAL A 542 -9.28 -12.67 8.74
CA VAL A 542 -9.26 -13.54 9.91
C VAL A 542 -9.81 -14.91 9.53
N THR A 543 -9.02 -15.97 9.72
CA THR A 543 -9.53 -17.33 9.54
C THR A 543 -10.48 -17.72 10.67
N TYR A 544 -11.40 -18.65 10.43
CA TYR A 544 -12.27 -19.16 11.48
C TYR A 544 -11.48 -19.70 12.70
N GLN A 545 -10.33 -20.34 12.46
CA GLN A 545 -9.44 -20.85 13.50
C GLN A 545 -8.85 -19.73 14.37
N GLN A 546 -8.44 -18.61 13.76
CA GLN A 546 -8.03 -17.42 14.51
C GLN A 546 -9.20 -16.83 15.29
N TRP A 547 -10.37 -16.71 14.66
CA TRP A 547 -11.56 -16.10 15.25
C TRP A 547 -12.05 -16.82 16.53
N VAL A 548 -11.90 -18.14 16.62
CA VAL A 548 -12.20 -18.93 17.84
C VAL A 548 -11.02 -19.09 18.81
N SER A 549 -9.83 -18.61 18.48
CA SER A 549 -8.61 -18.83 19.28
C SER A 549 -8.55 -17.88 20.49
N PRO A 550 -8.47 -18.39 21.73
CA PRO A 550 -8.36 -17.53 22.93
C PRO A 550 -7.09 -16.68 22.98
N ALA A 551 -6.01 -17.11 22.30
CA ALA A 551 -4.78 -16.33 22.21
C ALA A 551 -4.95 -15.15 21.25
N TRP A 552 -5.58 -15.38 20.10
CA TRP A 552 -5.89 -14.34 19.12
C TRP A 552 -6.89 -13.34 19.69
N GLN A 553 -7.99 -13.81 20.30
CA GLN A 553 -9.02 -12.96 20.92
C GLN A 553 -8.44 -12.03 21.98
N ARG A 554 -7.61 -12.55 22.91
CA ARG A 554 -6.93 -11.72 23.92
C ARG A 554 -6.00 -10.68 23.31
N ASN A 555 -5.33 -11.02 22.21
CA ASN A 555 -4.48 -10.08 21.51
C ASN A 555 -5.31 -8.99 20.81
N LEU A 556 -6.39 -9.38 20.14
CA LEU A 556 -7.32 -8.44 19.51
C LEU A 556 -7.93 -7.50 20.55
N MET A 557 -8.49 -8.01 21.64
CA MET A 557 -9.09 -7.17 22.69
C MET A 557 -8.10 -6.16 23.27
N ARG A 558 -6.83 -6.57 23.48
CA ARG A 558 -5.75 -5.64 23.89
C ARG A 558 -5.42 -4.60 22.80
N LYS A 559 -5.48 -4.99 21.52
CA LYS A 559 -5.33 -4.05 20.41
C LYS A 559 -6.49 -3.05 20.33
N LEU A 560 -7.71 -3.45 20.69
CA LEU A 560 -8.87 -2.55 20.65
C LEU A 560 -8.87 -1.57 21.84
N GLU A 561 -8.45 -2.04 23.02
CA GLU A 561 -8.33 -1.26 24.24
C GLU A 561 -7.44 -0.02 24.01
N ASN A 562 -7.98 1.18 24.29
CA ASN A 562 -7.34 2.50 24.09
C ASN A 562 -7.01 2.89 22.64
N ARG A 563 -7.44 2.11 21.62
CA ARG A 563 -7.09 2.39 20.22
C ARG A 563 -8.29 2.62 19.32
N VAL A 564 -9.36 1.83 19.50
CA VAL A 564 -10.57 1.93 18.69
C VAL A 564 -11.59 2.78 19.43
N SER A 565 -12.09 3.82 18.79
CA SER A 565 -13.17 4.64 19.34
C SER A 565 -14.55 4.12 18.94
N HIS A 566 -14.64 3.51 17.76
CA HIS A 566 -15.89 3.10 17.14
C HIS A 566 -15.76 1.72 16.49
N VAL A 567 -16.80 0.90 16.58
CA VAL A 567 -16.92 -0.37 15.86
C VAL A 567 -18.24 -0.37 15.09
N LEU A 568 -18.19 -0.63 13.78
CA LEU A 568 -19.36 -0.87 12.95
C LEU A 568 -19.47 -2.37 12.67
N THR A 569 -20.40 -3.02 13.36
CA THR A 569 -20.63 -4.47 13.29
C THR A 569 -21.58 -4.83 12.15
N GLU A 570 -21.13 -5.65 11.21
CA GLU A 570 -21.89 -6.13 10.06
C GLU A 570 -22.68 -7.41 10.35
N SER A 571 -23.92 -7.47 9.83
CA SER A 571 -24.74 -8.67 9.73
C SER A 571 -24.89 -9.42 11.06
N ALA A 572 -24.99 -8.66 12.17
CA ALA A 572 -25.09 -9.15 13.54
C ALA A 572 -23.94 -10.06 14.04
N ARG A 573 -22.79 -10.09 13.35
CA ARG A 573 -21.65 -10.99 13.71
C ARG A 573 -20.74 -10.36 14.75
N ALA A 574 -20.29 -11.13 15.73
CA ALA A 574 -19.33 -10.62 16.72
C ALA A 574 -17.99 -10.17 16.09
N SER A 575 -17.54 -8.98 16.47
CA SER A 575 -16.33 -8.31 15.99
C SER A 575 -15.07 -8.68 16.77
N VAL A 576 -15.17 -9.18 18.02
CA VAL A 576 -14.00 -9.57 18.85
C VAL A 576 -13.71 -11.06 18.90
N GLY A 577 -14.22 -11.83 17.95
CA GLY A 577 -14.10 -13.29 17.98
C GLY A 577 -15.23 -13.96 18.76
N ALA A 578 -15.16 -15.29 18.85
CA ALA A 578 -16.11 -16.11 19.60
C ALA A 578 -16.02 -15.98 21.14
N HIS A 579 -15.35 -14.94 21.66
CA HIS A 579 -15.00 -14.85 23.09
C HIS A 579 -16.24 -14.77 23.99
N PHE A 580 -17.16 -13.87 23.63
CA PHE A 580 -18.44 -13.69 24.31
C PHE A 580 -19.58 -14.50 23.68
N GLY A 581 -19.41 -14.84 22.39
CA GLY A 581 -20.37 -15.58 21.60
C GLY A 581 -20.22 -15.25 20.12
N LYS A 582 -21.21 -15.59 19.30
CA LYS A 582 -21.15 -15.42 17.83
C LYS A 582 -21.83 -14.15 17.33
N PHE A 583 -22.62 -13.49 18.16
CA PHE A 583 -23.47 -12.37 17.77
C PHE A 583 -23.09 -11.08 18.49
N PHE A 584 -23.41 -9.95 17.86
CA PHE A 584 -23.04 -8.61 18.34
C PHE A 584 -23.54 -8.31 19.76
N TYR A 585 -24.74 -8.78 20.12
CA TYR A 585 -25.37 -8.47 21.40
C TYR A 585 -24.68 -9.14 22.60
N GLU A 586 -23.82 -10.13 22.32
CA GLU A 586 -23.03 -10.84 23.34
C GLU A 586 -21.77 -10.04 23.72
N GLU A 587 -21.28 -9.16 22.84
CA GLU A 587 -20.08 -8.33 23.04
C GLU A 587 -20.38 -6.85 23.35
N THR A 588 -21.65 -6.40 23.22
CA THR A 588 -22.04 -4.99 23.45
C THR A 588 -21.63 -4.47 24.85
N ASN A 589 -21.74 -5.31 25.89
CA ASN A 589 -21.32 -4.90 27.24
C ASN A 589 -19.81 -4.68 27.36
N TYR A 590 -19.01 -5.45 26.62
CA TYR A 590 -17.56 -5.24 26.57
C TYR A 590 -17.23 -3.89 25.93
N PHE A 591 -17.81 -3.57 24.78
CA PHE A 591 -17.57 -2.27 24.13
C PHE A 591 -17.98 -1.10 25.01
N ARG A 592 -19.15 -1.18 25.67
CA ARG A 592 -19.60 -0.15 26.62
C ARG A 592 -18.61 0.06 27.77
N GLN A 593 -18.07 -1.03 28.35
CA GLN A 593 -17.09 -0.94 29.44
C GLN A 593 -15.75 -0.34 28.99
N GLN A 594 -15.37 -0.54 27.73
CA GLN A 594 -14.14 0.01 27.15
C GLN A 594 -14.31 1.43 26.60
N GLY A 595 -15.52 2.01 26.67
CA GLY A 595 -15.82 3.31 26.07
C GLY A 595 -15.83 3.30 24.53
N ILE A 596 -15.95 2.12 23.92
CA ILE A 596 -16.02 1.95 22.47
C ILE A 596 -17.48 2.08 22.04
N ARG A 597 -17.77 2.99 21.11
CA ARG A 597 -19.11 3.15 20.56
C ARG A 597 -19.37 2.09 19.49
N GLN A 598 -20.41 1.28 19.66
CA GLN A 598 -20.81 0.26 18.71
C GLN A 598 -21.96 0.77 17.83
N GLY A 599 -21.87 0.56 16.52
CA GLY A 599 -22.97 0.69 15.57
C GLY A 599 -23.18 -0.64 14.83
N LEU A 600 -24.35 -0.84 14.24
CA LEU A 600 -24.70 -2.04 13.47
C LEU A 600 -24.99 -1.68 12.01
N VAL A 601 -24.66 -2.57 11.06
CA VAL A 601 -25.06 -2.42 9.65
C VAL A 601 -25.54 -3.74 9.06
N PHE A 602 -26.59 -3.66 8.24
CA PHE A 602 -27.24 -4.78 7.56
C PHE A 602 -27.37 -4.54 6.05
N HIS A 603 -27.33 -5.63 5.27
CA HIS A 603 -27.11 -5.58 3.82
C HIS A 603 -28.17 -6.22 2.94
N GLY A 604 -29.15 -6.91 3.52
CA GLY A 604 -30.17 -7.59 2.73
C GLY A 604 -30.77 -8.74 3.50
N SER A 605 -30.54 -9.96 3.01
CA SER A 605 -31.05 -11.21 3.60
C SER A 605 -30.58 -11.47 5.04
N ASP A 606 -29.61 -10.72 5.55
CA ASP A 606 -29.19 -10.79 6.94
C ASP A 606 -30.22 -10.18 7.91
N ILE A 607 -31.15 -9.35 7.43
CA ILE A 607 -32.26 -8.79 8.21
C ILE A 607 -33.63 -8.75 7.50
N ARG A 608 -33.67 -8.86 6.17
CA ARG A 608 -34.91 -8.90 5.37
C ARG A 608 -35.75 -10.10 5.77
N ASN A 609 -36.92 -9.86 6.37
CA ASN A 609 -37.83 -10.91 6.82
C ASN A 609 -38.59 -11.51 5.62
N PRO A 610 -38.38 -12.80 5.26
CA PRO A 610 -38.99 -13.40 4.07
C PRO A 610 -40.53 -13.36 4.06
N ARG A 611 -41.20 -13.68 5.19
CA ARG A 611 -42.68 -13.62 5.26
C ARG A 611 -43.21 -12.23 4.99
N ARG A 612 -42.62 -11.21 5.65
CA ARG A 612 -43.03 -9.82 5.45
C ARG A 612 -42.70 -9.31 4.05
N HIS A 613 -41.60 -9.78 3.45
CA HIS A 613 -41.30 -9.46 2.05
C HIS A 613 -42.41 -9.96 1.11
N THR A 614 -42.93 -11.17 1.30
CA THR A 614 -44.05 -11.71 0.52
C THR A 614 -45.37 -10.93 0.72
N GLU A 615 -45.53 -10.21 1.83
CA GLU A 615 -46.67 -9.30 2.03
C GLU A 615 -46.51 -7.98 1.25
N LEU A 616 -45.28 -7.57 0.98
CA LEU A 616 -44.94 -6.29 0.34
C LEU A 616 -44.70 -6.41 -1.16
N GLU A 617 -44.16 -7.55 -1.61
CA GLU A 617 -43.75 -7.80 -2.98
C GLU A 617 -44.60 -8.92 -3.63
N PRO A 618 -45.42 -8.60 -4.64
CA PRO A 618 -46.25 -9.59 -5.33
C PRO A 618 -45.43 -10.77 -5.89
N ASP A 619 -44.26 -10.47 -6.47
CA ASP A 619 -43.37 -11.44 -7.11
C ASP A 619 -42.24 -11.92 -6.19
N SER A 620 -42.40 -11.78 -4.87
CA SER A 620 -41.41 -12.16 -3.86
C SER A 620 -40.74 -13.53 -4.15
N PRO A 621 -39.40 -13.65 -4.06
CA PRO A 621 -38.72 -14.95 -4.19
C PRO A 621 -38.97 -15.89 -3.01
N PHE A 622 -39.65 -15.42 -1.96
CA PHE A 622 -39.87 -16.14 -0.70
C PHE A 622 -41.29 -16.69 -0.55
N VAL A 623 -42.03 -16.84 -1.66
CA VAL A 623 -43.41 -17.35 -1.64
C VAL A 623 -43.46 -18.80 -1.13
N ASP A 624 -42.48 -19.63 -1.51
CA ASP A 624 -42.37 -21.00 -1.00
C ASP A 624 -41.67 -21.05 0.35
N ALA A 625 -42.44 -21.12 1.43
CA ALA A 625 -41.90 -21.24 2.78
C ALA A 625 -41.20 -22.59 3.06
N SER A 626 -41.37 -23.59 2.19
CA SER A 626 -40.71 -24.90 2.29
C SER A 626 -39.35 -24.94 1.59
N ASP A 627 -39.02 -23.93 0.78
CA ASP A 627 -37.69 -23.74 0.24
C ASP A 627 -36.65 -23.62 1.38
N GLU A 628 -35.57 -24.38 1.27
CA GLU A 628 -34.56 -24.51 2.33
C GLU A 628 -33.93 -23.16 2.67
N LEU A 629 -33.61 -22.35 1.66
CA LEU A 629 -33.00 -21.04 1.85
C LEU A 629 -33.97 -20.08 2.54
N THR A 630 -35.23 -20.04 2.09
CA THR A 630 -36.30 -19.22 2.69
C THR A 630 -36.50 -19.57 4.16
N ALA A 631 -36.57 -20.86 4.50
CA ALA A 631 -36.72 -21.33 5.87
C ALA A 631 -35.52 -20.95 6.76
N VAL A 632 -34.29 -21.07 6.25
CA VAL A 632 -33.07 -20.68 6.96
C VAL A 632 -33.03 -19.18 7.23
N LEU A 633 -33.32 -18.36 6.21
CA LEU A 633 -33.33 -16.90 6.33
C LEU A 633 -34.41 -16.44 7.31
N GLN A 634 -35.62 -16.99 7.23
CA GLN A 634 -36.72 -16.67 8.14
C GLN A 634 -36.31 -16.94 9.60
N LYS A 635 -35.76 -18.12 9.88
CA LYS A 635 -35.31 -18.49 11.22
C LYS A 635 -34.19 -17.57 11.73
N GLN A 636 -33.24 -17.21 10.86
CA GLN A 636 -32.14 -16.32 11.21
C GLN A 636 -32.65 -14.93 11.59
N VAL A 637 -33.51 -14.34 10.76
CA VAL A 637 -34.04 -12.98 10.98
C VAL A 637 -34.93 -12.92 12.22
N GLU A 638 -35.78 -13.92 12.47
CA GLU A 638 -36.59 -14.00 13.68
C GLU A 638 -35.76 -14.07 14.96
N ALA A 639 -34.59 -14.73 14.91
CA ALA A 639 -33.68 -14.81 16.04
C ALA A 639 -32.94 -13.49 16.30
N ILE A 640 -32.53 -12.77 15.26
CA ILE A 640 -31.67 -11.58 15.38
C ILE A 640 -32.47 -10.29 15.60
N THR A 641 -33.61 -10.12 14.92
CA THR A 641 -34.37 -8.86 14.89
C THR A 641 -34.71 -8.30 16.28
N PRO A 642 -35.18 -9.10 17.26
CA PRO A 642 -35.48 -8.57 18.59
C PRO A 642 -34.26 -7.94 19.28
N HIS A 643 -33.07 -8.49 19.07
CA HIS A 643 -31.84 -7.94 19.63
C HIS A 643 -31.40 -6.65 18.93
N VAL A 644 -31.63 -6.54 17.61
CA VAL A 644 -31.35 -5.31 16.84
C VAL A 644 -32.27 -4.18 17.28
N LEU A 645 -33.57 -4.46 17.42
CA LEU A 645 -34.55 -3.46 17.87
C LEU A 645 -34.32 -3.00 19.32
N ALA A 646 -33.69 -3.84 20.15
CA ALA A 646 -33.32 -3.51 21.53
C ALA A 646 -31.92 -2.86 21.65
N PHE A 647 -31.19 -2.71 20.56
CA PHE A 647 -29.83 -2.17 20.58
C PHE A 647 -29.83 -0.66 20.84
N ASP A 648 -29.09 -0.25 21.86
CA ASP A 648 -28.93 1.15 22.26
C ASP A 648 -27.69 1.75 21.57
N GLY A 649 -27.83 2.02 20.28
CA GLY A 649 -26.80 2.57 19.41
C GLY A 649 -27.30 2.73 17.96
N PRO A 650 -26.50 3.33 17.07
CA PRO A 650 -26.91 3.55 15.70
C PRO A 650 -27.00 2.24 14.92
N VAL A 651 -28.05 2.12 14.12
CA VAL A 651 -28.30 0.99 13.22
C VAL A 651 -28.39 1.53 11.81
N TYR A 652 -27.68 0.90 10.89
CA TYR A 652 -27.60 1.28 9.49
C TYR A 652 -28.10 0.17 8.57
N VAL A 653 -28.60 0.56 7.42
CA VAL A 653 -28.98 -0.35 6.33
C VAL A 653 -28.39 0.15 5.02
N THR A 654 -27.99 -0.76 4.14
CA THR A 654 -27.31 -0.36 2.88
C THR A 654 -28.26 -0.12 1.71
N THR A 655 -29.47 -0.66 1.79
CA THR A 655 -30.55 -0.50 0.80
C THR A 655 -31.82 -0.01 1.50
N ASN A 656 -32.62 0.80 0.81
CA ASN A 656 -33.73 1.53 1.44
C ASN A 656 -34.97 0.65 1.68
N ASP A 657 -35.08 -0.50 1.02
CA ASP A 657 -36.08 -1.52 1.35
C ASP A 657 -35.95 -2.00 2.79
N LEU A 658 -34.73 -2.04 3.32
CA LEU A 658 -34.49 -2.59 4.65
C LEU A 658 -35.08 -1.74 5.78
N LEU A 659 -35.42 -0.48 5.50
CA LEU A 659 -36.17 0.38 6.42
C LEU A 659 -37.59 -0.13 6.67
N ASP A 660 -38.13 -0.99 5.80
CA ASP A 660 -39.37 -1.71 6.09
C ASP A 660 -39.21 -2.57 7.36
N TYR A 661 -38.09 -3.26 7.49
CA TYR A 661 -37.83 -4.19 8.60
C TYR A 661 -37.23 -3.49 9.83
N LEU A 662 -36.45 -2.42 9.61
CA LEU A 662 -35.78 -1.64 10.64
C LEU A 662 -36.11 -0.13 10.48
N PRO A 663 -37.31 0.34 10.85
CA PRO A 663 -37.73 1.73 10.60
C PRO A 663 -36.96 2.78 11.38
N GLY A 664 -36.24 2.39 12.44
CA GLY A 664 -35.34 3.28 13.20
C GLY A 664 -33.90 3.32 12.68
N ALA A 665 -33.58 2.57 11.63
CA ALA A 665 -32.24 2.58 11.05
C ALA A 665 -32.03 3.80 10.13
N SER A 666 -30.77 4.14 9.88
CA SER A 666 -30.36 5.15 8.90
C SER A 666 -29.78 4.50 7.64
N TRP A 667 -29.96 5.12 6.49
CA TRP A 667 -29.35 4.63 5.26
C TRP A 667 -27.84 4.92 5.25
N LEU A 668 -27.02 3.89 5.06
CA LEU A 668 -25.60 3.98 4.79
C LEU A 668 -25.36 3.48 3.36
N PRO A 669 -25.26 4.38 2.36
CA PRO A 669 -25.25 3.98 0.96
C PRO A 669 -24.14 2.98 0.61
N ILE A 670 -24.47 2.10 -0.32
CA ILE A 670 -23.50 1.24 -1.00
C ILE A 670 -22.49 2.12 -1.72
N VAL A 671 -21.21 1.77 -1.67
CA VAL A 671 -20.13 2.45 -2.39
C VAL A 671 -19.64 1.60 -3.55
N VAL A 672 -19.28 2.24 -4.67
CA VAL A 672 -18.55 1.67 -5.79
C VAL A 672 -17.38 2.57 -6.17
N ASP A 673 -16.29 1.98 -6.68
CA ASP A 673 -15.19 2.74 -7.27
C ASP A 673 -15.58 3.19 -8.69
N THR A 674 -15.98 4.46 -8.81
CA THR A 674 -16.54 5.00 -10.05
C THR A 674 -15.53 5.07 -11.19
N GLY A 675 -14.25 5.21 -10.88
CA GLY A 675 -13.16 5.15 -11.85
C GLY A 675 -12.92 3.72 -12.32
N PHE A 676 -12.88 2.76 -11.39
CA PHE A 676 -12.75 1.35 -11.73
C PHE A 676 -13.93 0.88 -12.58
N TRP A 677 -15.17 1.28 -12.29
CA TRP A 677 -16.34 0.87 -13.07
C TRP A 677 -16.65 1.79 -14.27
N HIS A 678 -15.72 2.67 -14.68
CA HIS A 678 -15.92 3.53 -15.83
C HIS A 678 -15.92 2.75 -17.17
N SER A 679 -16.74 3.19 -18.12
CA SER A 679 -16.74 2.74 -19.51
C SER A 679 -17.02 3.91 -20.45
N ASP A 680 -16.40 3.95 -21.62
CA ASP A 680 -16.68 4.93 -22.68
C ASP A 680 -17.80 4.48 -23.63
N VAL A 681 -18.32 3.26 -23.46
CA VAL A 681 -19.38 2.73 -24.31
C VAL A 681 -20.69 3.45 -24.00
N VAL A 682 -21.19 4.19 -24.99
CA VAL A 682 -22.52 4.81 -24.96
C VAL A 682 -23.55 3.77 -25.39
N PRO A 683 -24.55 3.45 -24.55
CA PRO A 683 -25.54 2.44 -24.86
C PRO A 683 -26.24 2.68 -26.21
N LEU A 684 -26.45 1.60 -26.96
CA LEU A 684 -27.20 1.58 -28.23
C LEU A 684 -26.56 2.35 -29.40
N THR A 685 -25.30 2.75 -29.28
CA THR A 685 -24.57 3.46 -30.36
C THR A 685 -23.64 2.55 -31.18
N ARG A 686 -23.51 1.28 -30.79
CA ARG A 686 -22.61 0.32 -31.45
C ARG A 686 -23.13 -0.09 -32.84
N ASP A 687 -22.19 -0.50 -33.69
CA ASP A 687 -22.53 -1.19 -34.94
C ASP A 687 -23.04 -2.61 -34.65
N GLY A 688 -24.30 -2.88 -35.01
CA GLY A 688 -24.96 -4.17 -34.81
C GLY A 688 -25.92 -4.22 -33.61
N ALA A 689 -26.36 -5.42 -33.25
CA ALA A 689 -27.34 -5.61 -32.18
C ALA A 689 -26.75 -5.23 -30.79
N PRO A 690 -27.48 -4.46 -29.96
CA PRO A 690 -27.07 -4.12 -28.60
C PRO A 690 -26.81 -5.35 -27.73
N ILE A 691 -25.83 -5.24 -26.84
CA ILE A 691 -25.48 -6.30 -25.89
C ILE A 691 -26.28 -6.11 -24.60
N VAL A 692 -27.05 -7.14 -24.24
CA VAL A 692 -27.77 -7.25 -22.97
C VAL A 692 -27.04 -8.23 -22.07
N PHE A 693 -26.72 -7.81 -20.85
CA PHE A 693 -25.98 -8.60 -19.87
C PHE A 693 -26.84 -8.89 -18.64
N HIS A 694 -26.87 -10.15 -18.23
CA HIS A 694 -27.50 -10.59 -16.99
C HIS A 694 -26.62 -11.62 -16.29
N VAL A 695 -26.27 -11.35 -15.03
CA VAL A 695 -25.52 -12.29 -14.18
C VAL A 695 -26.23 -12.45 -12.85
N PRO A 696 -26.96 -13.56 -12.65
CA PRO A 696 -27.53 -13.84 -11.36
C PRO A 696 -26.46 -14.39 -10.42
N SER A 697 -26.23 -13.72 -9.30
CA SER A 697 -25.42 -14.27 -8.20
C SER A 697 -26.11 -15.47 -7.52
N ARG A 698 -27.45 -15.55 -7.62
CA ARG A 698 -28.32 -16.68 -7.21
C ARG A 698 -29.60 -16.68 -8.07
N GLY A 699 -29.66 -17.49 -9.13
CA GLY A 699 -30.73 -17.47 -10.15
C GLY A 699 -32.16 -17.56 -9.61
N SER A 700 -32.40 -18.39 -8.59
CA SER A 700 -33.74 -18.59 -8.02
C SER A 700 -34.33 -17.35 -7.34
N MET A 701 -33.48 -16.47 -6.77
CA MET A 701 -33.96 -15.26 -6.07
C MET A 701 -34.13 -14.04 -6.99
N LYS A 702 -33.49 -14.02 -8.17
CA LYS A 702 -33.48 -12.85 -9.07
C LYS A 702 -34.51 -12.90 -10.22
N GLY A 703 -35.18 -14.03 -10.43
CA GLY A 703 -36.19 -14.18 -11.50
C GLY A 703 -35.60 -14.48 -12.87
N SER A 704 -34.41 -15.09 -12.91
CA SER A 704 -33.62 -15.29 -14.13
C SER A 704 -34.31 -16.12 -15.21
N ASP A 705 -35.18 -17.07 -14.85
CA ASP A 705 -35.84 -17.94 -15.84
C ASP A 705 -36.65 -17.15 -16.87
N ARG A 706 -37.34 -16.09 -16.42
CA ARG A 706 -38.13 -15.22 -17.29
C ARG A 706 -37.25 -14.22 -18.06
N VAL A 707 -36.15 -13.78 -17.45
CA VAL A 707 -35.15 -12.93 -18.13
C VAL A 707 -34.53 -13.68 -19.29
N ASP A 708 -34.13 -14.93 -19.07
CA ASP A 708 -33.56 -15.80 -20.09
C ASP A 708 -34.55 -16.01 -21.24
N GLU A 709 -35.81 -16.36 -20.95
CA GLU A 709 -36.85 -16.56 -21.98
C GLU A 709 -37.04 -15.32 -22.87
N VAL A 710 -37.18 -14.13 -22.27
CA VAL A 710 -37.38 -12.87 -23.01
C VAL A 710 -36.13 -12.50 -23.82
N CYS A 711 -34.95 -12.62 -23.24
CA CYS A 711 -33.71 -12.25 -23.92
C CYS A 711 -33.36 -13.22 -25.06
N GLU A 712 -33.63 -14.52 -24.89
CA GLU A 712 -33.46 -15.52 -25.96
C GLU A 712 -34.42 -15.28 -27.12
N LEU A 713 -35.68 -14.91 -26.83
CA LEU A 713 -36.65 -14.52 -27.85
C LEU A 713 -36.15 -13.33 -28.66
N LEU A 714 -35.80 -12.22 -28.00
CA LEU A 714 -35.31 -11.01 -28.67
C LEU A 714 -33.99 -11.22 -29.42
N GLN A 715 -33.12 -12.10 -28.91
CA GLN A 715 -31.92 -12.51 -29.62
C GLN A 715 -32.25 -13.32 -30.89
N SER A 716 -33.23 -14.21 -30.85
CA SER A 716 -33.67 -14.99 -32.01
C SER A 716 -34.26 -14.12 -33.13
N GLU A 717 -34.85 -12.98 -32.75
CA GLU A 717 -35.32 -11.94 -33.67
C GLU A 717 -34.19 -11.04 -34.20
N GLY A 718 -32.96 -11.20 -33.70
CA GLY A 718 -31.79 -10.39 -34.08
C GLY A 718 -31.78 -8.98 -33.48
N LEU A 719 -32.64 -8.70 -32.49
CA LEU A 719 -32.76 -7.37 -31.88
C LEU A 719 -31.67 -7.09 -30.84
N ILE A 720 -31.18 -8.12 -30.16
CA ILE A 720 -30.13 -8.02 -29.15
C ILE A 720 -29.12 -9.16 -29.27
N ARG A 721 -27.99 -9.00 -28.61
CA ARG A 721 -27.06 -10.06 -28.28
C ARG A 721 -27.10 -10.29 -26.77
N TYR A 722 -27.58 -11.45 -26.35
CA TYR A 722 -27.69 -11.81 -24.95
C TYR A 722 -26.41 -12.46 -24.44
N VAL A 723 -25.86 -11.92 -23.36
CA VAL A 723 -24.69 -12.46 -22.66
C VAL A 723 -25.14 -12.94 -21.29
N ARG A 724 -25.24 -14.27 -21.17
CA ARG A 724 -25.59 -15.00 -19.95
C ARG A 724 -24.39 -15.83 -19.52
N ASP A 725 -23.77 -15.43 -18.42
CA ASP A 725 -22.62 -16.13 -17.84
C ASP A 725 -22.89 -16.47 -16.37
N GLU A 726 -22.39 -17.62 -15.93
CA GLU A 726 -22.36 -18.03 -14.53
C GLU A 726 -20.91 -18.20 -14.08
N HIS A 727 -20.67 -18.09 -12.77
CA HIS A 727 -19.37 -18.35 -12.15
C HIS A 727 -18.20 -17.48 -12.65
N LEU A 728 -18.48 -16.26 -13.11
CA LEU A 728 -17.45 -15.29 -13.48
C LEU A 728 -16.62 -14.85 -12.26
N THR A 729 -15.33 -14.62 -12.48
CA THR A 729 -14.52 -13.82 -11.55
C THR A 729 -14.97 -12.35 -11.58
N ARG A 730 -14.58 -11.56 -10.58
CA ARG A 730 -14.92 -10.13 -10.51
C ARG A 730 -14.41 -9.36 -11.75
N ASP A 731 -13.21 -9.65 -12.21
CA ASP A 731 -12.63 -8.99 -13.39
C ASP A 731 -13.35 -9.38 -14.69
N GLN A 732 -13.73 -10.64 -14.82
CA GLN A 732 -14.53 -11.11 -15.96
C GLN A 732 -15.92 -10.48 -15.95
N MET A 733 -16.59 -10.46 -14.80
CA MET A 733 -17.89 -9.81 -14.62
C MET A 733 -17.82 -8.34 -15.02
N ARG A 734 -16.80 -7.62 -14.53
CA ARG A 734 -16.57 -6.22 -14.91
C ARG A 734 -16.37 -6.08 -16.41
N ALA A 735 -15.44 -6.81 -17.00
CA ALA A 735 -15.12 -6.68 -18.42
C ALA A 735 -16.36 -6.90 -19.31
N ARG A 736 -17.18 -7.91 -18.99
CA ARG A 736 -18.43 -8.19 -19.71
C ARG A 736 -19.48 -7.10 -19.51
N MET A 737 -19.70 -6.67 -18.26
CA MET A 737 -20.68 -5.63 -17.94
C MET A 737 -20.30 -4.30 -18.60
N MET A 738 -19.03 -3.94 -18.59
CA MET A 738 -18.54 -2.67 -19.17
C MET A 738 -18.55 -2.66 -20.71
N ASP A 739 -18.60 -3.83 -21.34
CA ASP A 739 -18.79 -4.00 -22.79
C ASP A 739 -20.27 -4.05 -23.20
N ALA A 740 -21.21 -4.22 -22.25
CA ALA A 740 -22.64 -4.24 -22.52
C ALA A 740 -23.24 -2.85 -22.77
N ASP A 741 -24.44 -2.80 -23.34
CA ASP A 741 -25.28 -1.59 -23.40
C ASP A 741 -26.30 -1.57 -22.26
N ILE A 742 -26.95 -2.72 -22.04
CA ILE A 742 -28.03 -2.90 -21.08
C ILE A 742 -27.62 -3.97 -20.07
N VAL A 743 -27.89 -3.71 -18.79
CA VAL A 743 -27.72 -4.65 -17.68
C VAL A 743 -29.08 -4.88 -17.02
N ILE A 744 -29.51 -6.13 -16.96
CA ILE A 744 -30.73 -6.52 -16.23
C ILE A 744 -30.31 -6.97 -14.83
N ASP A 745 -30.74 -6.25 -13.78
CA ASP A 745 -30.49 -6.64 -12.39
C ASP A 745 -31.69 -7.42 -11.80
N GLN A 746 -32.17 -7.10 -10.60
CA GLN A 746 -33.19 -7.87 -9.89
C GLN A 746 -34.60 -7.38 -10.21
N LEU A 747 -35.50 -8.30 -10.57
CA LEU A 747 -36.89 -7.99 -10.94
C LEU A 747 -37.90 -8.31 -9.82
N ARG A 748 -37.47 -8.87 -8.68
CA ARG A 748 -38.37 -9.50 -7.68
C ARG A 748 -38.22 -9.00 -6.25
N LEU A 749 -37.22 -8.15 -5.97
CA LEU A 749 -36.85 -7.75 -4.60
C LEU A 749 -37.29 -6.33 -4.24
N GLY A 750 -37.80 -5.55 -5.20
CA GLY A 750 -38.33 -4.20 -4.96
C GLY A 750 -37.27 -3.15 -4.59
N ASP A 751 -35.99 -3.40 -4.86
CA ASP A 751 -34.88 -2.47 -4.60
C ASP A 751 -33.76 -2.70 -5.62
N TYR A 752 -32.66 -1.97 -5.51
CA TYR A 752 -31.43 -2.18 -6.27
C TYR A 752 -30.23 -2.48 -5.37
N GLY A 753 -29.32 -3.31 -5.87
CA GLY A 753 -28.12 -3.71 -5.15
C GLY A 753 -26.82 -3.23 -5.81
N ILE A 754 -25.70 -3.76 -5.34
CA ILE A 754 -24.35 -3.42 -5.82
C ILE A 754 -24.23 -3.54 -7.35
N THR A 755 -24.80 -4.58 -7.95
CA THR A 755 -24.69 -4.82 -9.41
C THR A 755 -25.33 -3.70 -10.23
N ALA A 756 -26.48 -3.17 -9.80
CA ALA A 756 -27.11 -2.02 -10.45
C ALA A 756 -26.24 -0.77 -10.34
N VAL A 757 -25.67 -0.51 -9.16
CA VAL A 757 -24.78 0.64 -8.93
C VAL A 757 -23.48 0.52 -9.76
N GLU A 758 -22.86 -0.66 -9.82
CA GLU A 758 -21.68 -0.96 -10.66
C GLU A 758 -21.99 -0.72 -12.15
N ALA A 759 -23.18 -1.12 -12.62
CA ALA A 759 -23.61 -0.91 -14.00
C ALA A 759 -23.90 0.57 -14.32
N MET A 760 -24.63 1.28 -13.45
CA MET A 760 -24.89 2.72 -13.60
C MET A 760 -23.60 3.53 -13.59
N SER A 761 -22.61 3.13 -12.78
CA SER A 761 -21.28 3.76 -12.76
C SER A 761 -20.58 3.70 -14.12
N GLY A 762 -20.76 2.60 -14.85
CA GLY A 762 -20.24 2.43 -16.21
C GLY A 762 -21.10 3.08 -17.29
N GLY A 763 -22.14 3.83 -16.92
CA GLY A 763 -23.10 4.42 -17.84
C GLY A 763 -23.93 3.38 -18.58
N LYS A 764 -24.20 2.22 -17.97
CA LYS A 764 -25.06 1.20 -18.58
C LYS A 764 -26.52 1.52 -18.31
N LEU A 765 -27.38 1.13 -19.24
CA LEU A 765 -28.82 1.13 -18.99
C LEU A 765 -29.14 0.01 -18.02
N VAL A 766 -29.66 0.34 -16.85
CA VAL A 766 -30.05 -0.66 -15.85
C VAL A 766 -31.55 -0.85 -15.89
N ILE A 767 -31.97 -2.10 -16.06
CA ILE A 767 -33.37 -2.52 -15.96
C ILE A 767 -33.55 -3.32 -14.67
N GLY A 768 -34.56 -3.00 -13.87
CA GLY A 768 -34.80 -3.60 -12.57
C GLY A 768 -36.16 -3.22 -11.98
N HIS A 769 -36.55 -3.87 -10.90
CA HIS A 769 -37.75 -3.53 -10.12
C HIS A 769 -37.36 -2.76 -8.86
N VAL A 770 -37.74 -1.48 -8.76
CA VAL A 770 -37.59 -0.68 -7.54
C VAL A 770 -38.97 -0.19 -7.12
N ALA A 771 -39.48 -0.74 -6.01
CA ALA A 771 -40.85 -0.48 -5.57
C ALA A 771 -41.08 1.00 -5.25
N ASP A 772 -42.28 1.51 -5.52
CA ASP A 772 -42.65 2.92 -5.30
C ASP A 772 -42.32 3.38 -3.87
N ARG A 773 -42.65 2.55 -2.87
CA ARG A 773 -42.36 2.84 -1.45
C ARG A 773 -40.86 3.00 -1.14
N VAL A 774 -39.99 2.39 -1.95
CA VAL A 774 -38.53 2.50 -1.84
C VAL A 774 -38.05 3.73 -2.59
N ARG A 775 -38.54 3.96 -3.81
CA ARG A 775 -38.26 5.18 -4.59
C ARG A 775 -38.60 6.45 -3.81
N GLU A 776 -39.75 6.48 -3.12
CA GLU A 776 -40.19 7.61 -2.30
C GLU A 776 -39.25 7.95 -1.13
N ARG A 777 -38.41 7.01 -0.66
CA ARG A 777 -37.45 7.22 0.43
C ARG A 777 -36.10 7.73 -0.07
N ILE A 778 -35.84 7.60 -1.35
CA ILE A 778 -34.56 7.93 -1.96
C ILE A 778 -34.67 9.36 -2.50
N PRO A 779 -33.76 10.27 -2.12
CA PRO A 779 -33.78 11.61 -2.70
C PRO A 779 -33.40 11.58 -4.19
N GLY A 780 -34.24 12.18 -5.02
CA GLY A 780 -34.04 12.23 -6.48
C GLY A 780 -34.78 11.11 -7.24
N ASP A 781 -34.56 11.04 -8.55
CA ASP A 781 -35.11 9.98 -9.39
C ASP A 781 -34.07 8.87 -9.54
N VAL A 782 -34.46 7.62 -9.24
CA VAL A 782 -33.57 6.45 -9.38
C VAL A 782 -33.51 6.06 -10.85
N PRO A 783 -32.37 6.21 -11.54
CA PRO A 783 -32.26 6.03 -13.00
C PRO A 783 -32.15 4.55 -13.41
N ILE A 784 -33.07 3.75 -12.87
CA ILE A 784 -33.29 2.35 -13.21
C ILE A 784 -34.63 2.27 -13.92
N VAL A 785 -34.60 1.71 -15.13
CA VAL A 785 -35.78 1.47 -15.95
C VAL A 785 -36.62 0.38 -15.29
N GLU A 786 -37.81 0.77 -14.86
CA GLU A 786 -38.72 -0.09 -14.13
C GLU A 786 -39.21 -1.25 -15.01
N ALA A 787 -39.02 -2.49 -14.52
CA ALA A 787 -39.57 -3.69 -15.14
C ALA A 787 -39.78 -4.79 -14.09
N ASP A 788 -40.80 -5.61 -14.32
CA ASP A 788 -41.05 -6.87 -13.63
C ASP A 788 -40.97 -8.06 -14.61
N ALA A 789 -41.27 -9.27 -14.13
CA ALA A 789 -41.25 -10.48 -14.95
C ALA A 789 -42.24 -10.45 -16.15
N HIS A 790 -43.30 -9.64 -16.06
CA HIS A 790 -44.37 -9.56 -17.05
C HIS A 790 -44.15 -8.45 -18.08
N THR A 791 -43.48 -7.38 -17.70
CA THR A 791 -43.28 -6.16 -18.50
C THR A 791 -41.92 -6.06 -19.19
N LEU A 792 -40.96 -6.93 -18.82
CA LEU A 792 -39.58 -6.88 -19.32
C LEU A 792 -39.46 -6.86 -20.85
N GLU A 793 -40.27 -7.65 -21.56
CA GLU A 793 -40.22 -7.69 -23.03
C GLU A 793 -40.59 -6.33 -23.65
N ASP A 794 -41.71 -5.76 -23.23
CA ASP A 794 -42.19 -4.46 -23.73
C ASP A 794 -41.20 -3.35 -23.38
N VAL A 795 -40.63 -3.38 -22.17
CA VAL A 795 -39.61 -2.42 -21.73
C VAL A 795 -38.37 -2.49 -22.62
N LEU A 796 -37.84 -3.70 -22.88
CA LEU A 796 -36.69 -3.88 -23.77
C LEU A 796 -36.98 -3.40 -25.19
N ARG A 797 -38.12 -3.79 -25.77
CA ARG A 797 -38.51 -3.38 -27.13
C ARG A 797 -38.62 -1.86 -27.25
N ASN A 798 -39.25 -1.20 -26.27
CA ASN A 798 -39.38 0.26 -26.28
C ASN A 798 -38.02 0.95 -26.15
N LEU A 799 -37.15 0.48 -25.23
CA LEU A 799 -35.83 1.06 -25.02
C LEU A 799 -34.94 0.98 -26.26
N LEU A 800 -35.01 -0.14 -27.01
CA LEU A 800 -34.25 -0.33 -28.24
C LEU A 800 -34.65 0.63 -29.37
N THR A 801 -35.85 1.21 -29.31
CA THR A 801 -36.34 2.16 -30.33
C THR A 801 -36.03 3.62 -30.03
N ASP A 802 -35.50 3.94 -28.84
CA ASP A 802 -35.25 5.31 -28.39
C ASP A 802 -33.82 5.49 -27.83
N PRO A 803 -32.79 5.57 -28.71
CA PRO A 803 -31.41 5.78 -28.30
C PRO A 803 -31.17 7.11 -27.57
N ALA A 804 -31.99 8.13 -27.82
CA ALA A 804 -31.87 9.43 -27.17
C ALA A 804 -32.24 9.32 -25.68
N ARG A 805 -33.40 8.72 -25.38
CA ARG A 805 -33.81 8.43 -24.01
C ARG A 805 -32.82 7.50 -23.30
N ALA A 806 -32.28 6.51 -24.02
CA ALA A 806 -31.24 5.64 -23.48
C ALA A 806 -29.97 6.43 -23.05
N ALA A 807 -29.50 7.36 -23.88
CA ALA A 807 -28.37 8.21 -23.53
C ALA A 807 -28.66 9.11 -22.31
N GLU A 808 -29.88 9.66 -22.21
CA GLU A 808 -30.31 10.47 -21.06
C GLU A 808 -30.31 9.66 -19.75
N ILE A 809 -30.88 8.45 -19.75
CA ILE A 809 -30.91 7.57 -18.58
C ILE A 809 -29.50 7.12 -18.20
N SER A 810 -28.64 6.82 -19.19
CA SER A 810 -27.24 6.48 -18.98
C SER A 810 -26.46 7.60 -18.25
N GLU A 811 -26.62 8.85 -18.70
CA GLU A 811 -25.95 9.99 -18.06
C GLU A 811 -26.53 10.28 -16.67
N ALA A 812 -27.85 10.20 -16.52
CA ALA A 812 -28.51 10.30 -15.21
C ALA A 812 -28.00 9.22 -14.24
N GLY A 813 -27.79 7.99 -14.73
CA GLY A 813 -27.17 6.88 -13.98
C GLY A 813 -25.80 7.23 -13.43
N ARG A 814 -24.92 7.81 -14.26
CA ARG A 814 -23.59 8.26 -13.82
C ARG A 814 -23.69 9.37 -12.79
N GLY A 815 -24.55 10.36 -13.03
CA GLY A 815 -24.80 11.46 -12.09
C GLY A 815 -25.28 10.96 -10.73
N TYR A 816 -26.26 10.04 -10.74
CA TYR A 816 -26.82 9.45 -9.53
C TYR A 816 -25.79 8.64 -8.73
N VAL A 817 -24.94 7.84 -9.40
CA VAL A 817 -23.87 7.10 -8.73
C VAL A 817 -22.84 8.04 -8.13
N ARG A 818 -22.45 9.12 -8.84
CA ARG A 818 -21.54 10.13 -8.29
C ARG A 818 -22.13 10.82 -7.05
N GLU A 819 -23.43 11.08 -7.03
CA GLU A 819 -24.07 11.76 -5.90
C GLU A 819 -24.22 10.85 -4.67
N TRP A 820 -24.63 9.60 -4.85
CA TRP A 820 -25.07 8.74 -3.75
C TRP A 820 -24.13 7.57 -3.43
N HIS A 821 -23.29 7.17 -4.38
CA HIS A 821 -22.61 5.87 -4.34
C HIS A 821 -21.08 5.94 -4.61
N ASP A 822 -20.49 7.12 -4.73
CA ASP A 822 -19.03 7.30 -4.88
C ASP A 822 -18.26 7.28 -3.55
N GLY A 823 -18.99 7.21 -2.44
CA GLY A 823 -18.45 7.19 -1.09
C GLY A 823 -18.68 8.44 -0.26
N THR A 824 -18.97 9.60 -0.86
CA THR A 824 -19.05 10.87 -0.11
C THR A 824 -20.21 10.85 0.89
N ARG A 825 -21.41 10.44 0.47
CA ARG A 825 -22.56 10.29 1.38
C ARG A 825 -22.34 9.27 2.48
N SER A 826 -21.69 8.14 2.16
CA SER A 826 -21.38 7.13 3.16
C SER A 826 -20.36 7.63 4.18
N ALA A 827 -19.39 8.43 3.76
CA ALA A 827 -18.44 9.09 4.64
C ALA A 827 -19.13 10.11 5.56
N GLU A 828 -20.06 10.94 5.06
CA GLU A 828 -20.87 11.87 5.87
C GLU A 828 -21.66 11.13 6.97
N VAL A 829 -22.27 9.99 6.65
CA VAL A 829 -23.01 9.18 7.63
C VAL A 829 -22.06 8.62 8.70
N LEU A 830 -20.89 8.11 8.30
CA LEU A 830 -19.91 7.54 9.22
C LEU A 830 -19.18 8.61 10.05
N SER A 831 -18.96 9.81 9.51
CA SER A 831 -18.37 10.91 10.27
C SER A 831 -19.33 11.42 11.34
N GLY A 832 -20.63 11.49 11.03
CA GLY A 832 -21.68 11.74 12.02
C GLY A 832 -21.72 10.70 13.14
N PHE A 833 -21.52 9.41 12.83
CA PHE A 833 -21.37 8.36 13.84
C PHE A 833 -20.17 8.60 14.75
N MET A 834 -19.05 9.03 14.16
CA MET A 834 -17.78 9.22 14.84
C MET A 834 -17.67 10.56 15.58
N GLY A 835 -18.54 11.53 15.27
CA GLY A 835 -18.51 12.89 15.81
C GLY A 835 -17.34 13.72 15.29
N LEU A 836 -17.01 13.56 14.01
CA LEU A 836 -15.95 14.29 13.30
C LEU A 836 -16.43 15.66 12.81
#